data_AF-A0A8T2N7B8-F1
#
_entry.id   AF-A0A8T2N7B8-F1
#
_cell.length_a   1.000
_cell.length_b   1.000
_cell.length_c   1.000
_cell.angle_alpha   90.00
_cell.angle_beta   90.00
_cell.angle_gamma   90.00
#
_symmetry.space_group_name_H-M   'P 1'
#
loop_
_entity.id
_entity.type
_entity.pdbx_description
1 polymer ?
#
loop_
_entity_poly.entity_id
_entity_poly.type
_entity_poly.pdbx_seq_one_letter_code
_entity_poly.pdbx_strand_id
1 'polypeptide(L)'
;MAKNGSEAEIDEGLYVLGHDAMKRMQCSNVLISGLRGLGVEIAKNVILGGVKSVTLHDQGATEWRDLSSQFYLREEDVGRNRAEVSQPRLAELNSYVPVAAYTGPLSEEYLTQFQLFCDFGEDMLVFDTNGEQPLSAMVSMVTKDSAGVVTCLDEARHGFETGDYVTFTEVQGMTELNSAQPMEIKTLGPYTFSIGDTSSFSDYLRGGIVSQVKVPKKISFKSLTASMAEPEFVLTDFAKFDRPAQLHLGFQALHAFQQKHSRLPKPWNQADGEDLLSLAKVVNTAQSGGARQDQLDEGLLKKLAYVSAGDLAPVNAFIGGLAAQEVMKACTGKFMPLMQWLYFDALECLPEGEGAPLHTEEQCAPRNCRYDGQVAVFGRKLQEELAKQRYFLVGAGAIGCELLKNFAMMGLGSGEGEKMKSETAAAAVKRMNPSIRITSHQNRVGPDTERIYDDEFFESLHGVANALDNVDARMYMDRRCVYYRKPLLESGTLGTKGNVQVVIPFLTESYSSSQDPPEKSIPICTLKNFPNAIEHTLQWARDEFEGLFKQPVENAMQYLTDPKFMERTLKLPGAQPLEVLEAVYRSLVTECPRRWEDCVAWARNHWQQQYSNNIRQLLHNFPPEQVKAMPTPRLNCIRPRPPLAMLFRSPDDSFHGPIRGENSFACGLLDSVLVTMRPHRIGPPPAGHHCANLHPPLRHDSRLEELKTLLPSSDSVSQFRLCPIDFEKDDDTNFHMDFIVAASNLRAENYDIPPADRHKSKLIAGKIIPAIATTTAAVVGLVCLELLKVVQGHRRLESYKNGFMNLALPFFAFSEPIAAPSHKYYEVDWTLWDRFEVKGLQPSGEEMTLKQFLDYFKLCCNDLHDEDVEVPYVRYTIR
;
A
#
# COMPACT_ATOMS: atom_id res chain seq x y z
N MET A 1 13.44 -29.88 2.60
CA MET A 1 13.99 -28.81 1.73
C MET A 1 13.29 -28.91 0.38
N ALA A 2 12.24 -28.12 0.16
CA ALA A 2 11.65 -27.94 -1.15
C ALA A 2 12.22 -26.63 -1.72
N LYS A 3 13.30 -26.75 -2.51
CA LYS A 3 13.65 -25.75 -3.51
C LYS A 3 12.97 -26.21 -4.80
N ASN A 4 12.15 -25.33 -5.40
CA ASN A 4 11.74 -25.25 -6.82
C ASN A 4 10.24 -24.88 -6.95
N GLY A 5 9.94 -23.66 -7.38
CA GLY A 5 8.61 -23.26 -7.88
C GLY A 5 8.29 -21.77 -7.66
N SER A 6 8.05 -21.04 -8.75
CA SER A 6 7.87 -19.58 -8.93
C SER A 6 7.65 -18.71 -7.68
N GLU A 7 8.61 -17.82 -7.42
CA GLU A 7 8.54 -16.74 -6.39
C GLU A 7 7.36 -15.76 -6.61
N ALA A 8 6.70 -15.78 -7.78
CA ALA A 8 5.73 -14.79 -8.22
C ALA A 8 4.42 -14.70 -7.40
N GLU A 9 3.94 -15.79 -6.77
CA GLU A 9 2.63 -15.76 -6.06
C GLU A 9 2.72 -15.37 -4.58
N ILE A 10 3.93 -15.30 -3.98
CA ILE A 10 4.15 -15.03 -2.55
C ILE A 10 4.91 -13.70 -2.33
N ASP A 11 5.16 -12.92 -3.39
CA ASP A 11 6.13 -11.81 -3.40
C ASP A 11 5.73 -10.65 -2.46
N GLU A 12 4.48 -10.18 -2.50
CA GLU A 12 4.08 -8.98 -1.73
C GLU A 12 4.03 -9.17 -0.20
N GLY A 13 3.50 -10.32 0.25
CA GLY A 13 3.44 -10.66 1.67
C GLY A 13 4.82 -10.94 2.27
N LEU A 14 5.77 -11.38 1.44
CA LEU A 14 7.15 -11.60 1.83
C LEU A 14 7.88 -10.30 2.18
N TYR A 15 7.57 -9.18 1.50
CA TYR A 15 8.11 -7.86 1.86
C TYR A 15 7.58 -7.33 3.20
N VAL A 16 6.44 -7.83 3.67
CA VAL A 16 5.86 -7.47 4.97
C VAL A 16 6.44 -8.35 6.09
N LEU A 17 6.47 -9.67 5.88
CA LEU A 17 6.83 -10.64 6.92
C LEU A 17 8.32 -11.02 6.93
N GLY A 18 8.95 -11.10 5.76
CA GLY A 18 10.32 -11.58 5.59
C GLY A 18 10.43 -13.12 5.62
N HIS A 19 11.51 -13.63 5.03
CA HIS A 19 11.70 -15.07 4.81
C HIS A 19 11.64 -15.92 6.08
N ASP A 20 12.25 -15.46 7.18
CA ASP A 20 12.33 -16.27 8.39
C ASP A 20 10.99 -16.36 9.12
N ALA A 21 10.16 -15.33 9.05
CA ALA A 21 8.79 -15.39 9.53
C ALA A 21 7.96 -16.38 8.68
N MET A 22 8.06 -16.27 7.34
CA MET A 22 7.36 -17.19 6.43
C MET A 22 7.73 -18.67 6.64
N LYS A 23 9.02 -18.97 6.87
CA LYS A 23 9.46 -20.34 7.20
C LYS A 23 8.81 -20.88 8.47
N ARG A 24 8.66 -20.03 9.50
CA ARG A 24 7.98 -20.42 10.75
C ARG A 24 6.49 -20.67 10.51
N MET A 25 5.80 -19.82 9.73
CA MET A 25 4.40 -20.02 9.35
C MET A 25 4.18 -21.35 8.62
N GLN A 26 5.06 -21.70 7.68
CA GLN A 26 5.01 -22.96 6.94
C GLN A 26 5.21 -24.20 7.82
N CYS A 27 5.58 -24.03 9.09
CA CYS A 27 5.68 -25.10 10.08
C CYS A 27 4.50 -25.15 11.06
N SER A 28 3.57 -24.19 11.01
CA SER A 28 2.47 -24.03 11.97
C SER A 28 1.14 -24.57 11.46
N ASN A 29 0.51 -25.48 12.22
CA ASN A 29 -0.86 -25.94 11.96
C ASN A 29 -1.86 -25.02 12.69
N VAL A 30 -2.92 -24.59 12.00
CA VAL A 30 -3.93 -23.69 12.57
C VAL A 30 -5.31 -24.36 12.64
N LEU A 31 -5.98 -24.26 13.79
CA LEU A 31 -7.38 -24.65 13.98
C LEU A 31 -8.26 -23.40 14.01
N ILE A 32 -9.35 -23.40 13.25
CA ILE A 32 -10.35 -22.31 13.26
C ILE A 32 -11.69 -22.91 13.68
N SER A 33 -12.19 -22.50 14.84
CA SER A 33 -13.44 -23.00 15.42
C SER A 33 -14.59 -22.01 15.23
N GLY A 34 -15.63 -22.45 14.55
CA GLY A 34 -16.79 -21.67 14.09
C GLY A 34 -16.57 -21.10 12.69
N LEU A 35 -17.41 -21.49 11.71
CA LEU A 35 -17.31 -21.14 10.29
C LEU A 35 -18.48 -20.28 9.79
N ARG A 36 -18.91 -19.33 10.64
CA ARG A 36 -19.72 -18.17 10.22
C ARG A 36 -18.85 -17.12 9.50
N GLY A 37 -19.38 -15.93 9.21
CA GLY A 37 -18.66 -14.85 8.52
C GLY A 37 -17.28 -14.55 9.07
N LEU A 38 -17.17 -14.33 10.39
CA LEU A 38 -15.89 -14.04 11.03
C LEU A 38 -14.87 -15.18 10.83
N GLY A 39 -15.30 -16.42 11.06
CA GLY A 39 -14.43 -17.59 10.94
C GLY A 39 -13.93 -17.84 9.53
N VAL A 40 -14.79 -17.66 8.52
CA VAL A 40 -14.39 -17.80 7.11
C VAL A 40 -13.45 -16.67 6.68
N GLU A 41 -13.63 -15.46 7.20
CA GLU A 41 -12.72 -14.35 6.91
C GLU A 41 -11.32 -14.60 7.49
N ILE A 42 -11.25 -15.09 8.74
CA ILE A 42 -9.99 -15.49 9.36
C ILE A 42 -9.34 -16.61 8.54
N ALA A 43 -10.10 -17.65 8.18
CA ALA A 43 -9.59 -18.77 7.39
C ALA A 43 -9.04 -18.31 6.04
N LYS A 44 -9.77 -17.47 5.31
CA LYS A 44 -9.34 -16.90 4.02
C LYS A 44 -7.97 -16.23 4.15
N ASN A 45 -7.81 -15.34 5.13
CA ASN A 45 -6.57 -14.59 5.33
C ASN A 45 -5.40 -15.49 5.81
N VAL A 46 -5.65 -16.46 6.69
CA VAL A 46 -4.62 -17.39 7.19
C VAL A 46 -4.14 -18.35 6.09
N ILE A 47 -5.05 -18.83 5.23
CA ILE A 47 -4.72 -19.70 4.09
C ILE A 47 -3.91 -18.93 3.05
N LEU A 48 -4.33 -17.70 2.70
CA LEU A 48 -3.56 -16.83 1.81
C LEU A 48 -2.19 -16.47 2.39
N GLY A 49 -2.07 -16.37 3.72
CA GLY A 49 -0.80 -16.16 4.40
C GLY A 49 0.20 -17.32 4.31
N GLY A 50 -0.22 -18.53 3.94
CA GLY A 50 0.70 -19.65 3.70
C GLY A 50 1.18 -20.37 4.96
N VAL A 51 0.29 -20.69 5.89
CA VAL A 51 0.59 -21.58 7.03
C VAL A 51 0.77 -23.04 6.59
N LYS A 52 1.24 -23.93 7.47
CA LYS A 52 1.45 -25.34 7.13
C LYS A 52 0.16 -26.06 6.71
N SER A 53 -0.92 -25.86 7.46
CA SER A 53 -2.24 -26.44 7.19
C SER A 53 -3.31 -25.74 8.03
N VAL A 54 -4.55 -25.74 7.55
CA VAL A 54 -5.70 -25.21 8.27
C VAL A 54 -6.75 -26.29 8.50
N THR A 55 -7.21 -26.43 9.74
CA THR A 55 -8.36 -27.28 10.08
C THR A 55 -9.55 -26.39 10.45
N LEU A 56 -10.65 -26.58 9.74
CA LEU A 56 -11.92 -25.90 9.97
C LEU A 56 -12.78 -26.74 10.90
N HIS A 57 -13.27 -26.17 12.00
CA HIS A 57 -14.17 -26.84 12.92
C HIS A 57 -15.51 -26.11 13.03
N ASP A 58 -16.62 -26.81 12.82
CA ASP A 58 -17.96 -26.31 13.13
C ASP A 58 -18.92 -27.48 13.32
N GLN A 59 -19.78 -27.40 14.34
CA GLN A 59 -20.83 -28.41 14.58
C GLN A 59 -22.20 -27.98 14.06
N GLY A 60 -22.38 -26.69 13.78
CA GLY A 60 -23.66 -26.15 13.36
C GLY A 60 -23.91 -26.29 11.86
N ALA A 61 -25.20 -26.38 11.53
CA ALA A 61 -25.68 -26.28 10.16
C ALA A 61 -25.69 -24.82 9.69
N THR A 62 -25.67 -24.65 8.37
CA THR A 62 -25.83 -23.37 7.69
C THR A 62 -27.26 -22.86 7.89
N GLU A 63 -27.39 -21.64 8.42
CA GLU A 63 -28.64 -20.92 8.58
C GLU A 63 -28.72 -19.73 7.61
N TRP A 64 -29.93 -19.24 7.33
CA TRP A 64 -30.14 -18.08 6.42
C TRP A 64 -29.33 -16.85 6.81
N ARG A 65 -29.23 -16.57 8.12
CA ARG A 65 -28.44 -15.43 8.63
C ARG A 65 -26.94 -15.56 8.34
N ASP A 66 -26.41 -16.77 8.22
CA ASP A 66 -24.97 -16.97 7.99
C ASP A 66 -24.56 -16.42 6.60
N LEU A 67 -25.48 -16.39 5.63
CA LEU A 67 -25.23 -15.86 4.28
C LEU A 67 -25.07 -14.33 4.23
N SER A 68 -25.35 -13.62 5.32
CA SER A 68 -25.18 -12.16 5.40
C SER A 68 -23.72 -11.74 5.39
N SER A 69 -22.82 -12.68 5.65
CA SER A 69 -21.39 -12.40 5.74
C SER A 69 -20.50 -13.57 5.28
N GLN A 70 -21.00 -14.80 5.27
CA GLN A 70 -20.25 -15.99 4.85
C GLN A 70 -20.29 -16.14 3.32
N PHE A 71 -19.28 -15.59 2.65
CA PHE A 71 -19.16 -15.50 1.18
C PHE A 71 -18.88 -16.82 0.43
N TYR A 72 -18.71 -17.93 1.13
CA TYR A 72 -18.59 -19.29 0.56
C TYR A 72 -19.83 -20.16 0.71
N LEU A 73 -20.75 -19.83 1.61
CA LEU A 73 -22.05 -20.50 1.67
C LEU A 73 -22.95 -20.03 0.52
N ARG A 74 -23.77 -20.95 0.01
CA ARG A 74 -24.80 -20.67 -1.00
C ARG A 74 -26.18 -20.94 -0.40
N GLU A 75 -27.22 -20.43 -1.04
CA GLU A 75 -28.61 -20.66 -0.60
C GLU A 75 -28.96 -22.16 -0.60
N GLU A 76 -28.38 -22.93 -1.52
CA GLU A 76 -28.50 -24.39 -1.59
C GLU A 76 -27.79 -25.13 -0.45
N ASP A 77 -26.91 -24.46 0.30
CA ASP A 77 -26.17 -25.08 1.41
C ASP A 77 -26.88 -24.99 2.76
N VAL A 78 -28.02 -24.28 2.83
CA VAL A 78 -28.82 -24.17 4.06
C VAL A 78 -29.21 -25.56 4.59
N GLY A 79 -28.90 -25.81 5.87
CA GLY A 79 -29.07 -27.09 6.53
C GLY A 79 -27.85 -28.03 6.48
N ARG A 80 -26.83 -27.75 5.66
CA ARG A 80 -25.56 -28.52 5.63
C ARG A 80 -24.54 -27.97 6.60
N ASN A 81 -23.58 -28.77 7.03
CA ASN A 81 -22.52 -28.33 7.95
C ASN A 81 -21.64 -27.24 7.31
N ARG A 82 -21.38 -26.14 8.05
CA ARG A 82 -20.64 -24.98 7.53
C ARG A 82 -19.19 -25.29 7.19
N ALA A 83 -18.50 -26.10 8.00
CA ALA A 83 -17.09 -26.44 7.77
C ALA A 83 -16.93 -27.34 6.53
N GLU A 84 -17.77 -28.37 6.40
CA GLU A 84 -17.72 -29.31 5.26
C GLU A 84 -18.00 -28.61 3.92
N VAL A 85 -19.00 -27.73 3.87
CA VAL A 85 -19.35 -27.00 2.65
C VAL A 85 -18.29 -25.98 2.25
N SER A 86 -17.65 -25.33 3.24
CA SER A 86 -16.67 -24.27 2.98
C SER A 86 -15.28 -24.80 2.64
N GLN A 87 -14.92 -25.98 3.13
CA GLN A 87 -13.61 -26.59 2.95
C GLN A 87 -13.10 -26.61 1.50
N PRO A 88 -13.85 -27.11 0.49
CA PRO A 88 -13.32 -27.19 -0.87
C PRO A 88 -13.00 -25.81 -1.45
N ARG A 89 -13.83 -24.81 -1.16
CA ARG A 89 -13.64 -23.43 -1.66
C ARG A 89 -12.48 -22.72 -0.97
N LEU A 90 -12.25 -23.00 0.31
CA LEU A 90 -11.11 -22.48 1.06
C LEU A 90 -9.79 -23.13 0.61
N ALA A 91 -9.81 -24.43 0.27
CA ALA A 91 -8.64 -25.14 -0.25
C ALA A 91 -8.15 -24.62 -1.61
N GLU A 92 -9.03 -24.02 -2.41
CA GLU A 92 -8.69 -23.40 -3.71
C GLU A 92 -7.88 -22.11 -3.58
N LEU A 93 -7.87 -21.46 -2.41
CA LEU A 93 -7.20 -20.17 -2.21
C LEU A 93 -5.67 -20.27 -2.27
N ASN A 94 -5.11 -21.37 -1.77
CA ASN A 94 -3.67 -21.57 -1.74
C ASN A 94 -3.34 -23.07 -1.82
N SER A 95 -2.82 -23.49 -2.98
CA SER A 95 -2.48 -24.89 -3.24
C SER A 95 -1.40 -25.47 -2.31
N TYR A 96 -0.63 -24.61 -1.64
CA TYR A 96 0.40 -25.00 -0.68
C TYR A 96 -0.14 -25.26 0.74
N VAL A 97 -1.39 -24.89 1.03
CA VAL A 97 -2.00 -25.00 2.36
C VAL A 97 -3.12 -26.03 2.33
N PRO A 98 -2.88 -27.27 2.81
CA PRO A 98 -3.95 -28.26 2.97
C PRO A 98 -5.01 -27.74 3.95
N VAL A 99 -6.29 -27.85 3.54
CA VAL A 99 -7.44 -27.48 4.37
C VAL A 99 -8.27 -28.71 4.69
N ALA A 100 -8.51 -28.98 5.96
CA ALA A 100 -9.36 -30.07 6.44
C ALA A 100 -10.62 -29.55 7.15
N ALA A 101 -11.68 -30.36 7.22
CA ALA A 101 -12.87 -30.07 8.01
C ALA A 101 -13.01 -31.09 9.15
N TYR A 102 -13.45 -30.62 10.31
CA TYR A 102 -13.72 -31.43 11.50
C TYR A 102 -15.07 -31.04 12.11
N THR A 103 -15.97 -32.01 12.27
CA THR A 103 -17.34 -31.78 12.75
C THR A 103 -17.62 -32.41 14.12
N GLY A 104 -16.59 -33.01 14.73
CA GLY A 104 -16.69 -33.64 16.04
C GLY A 104 -16.49 -32.68 17.22
N PRO A 105 -16.59 -33.16 18.46
CA PRO A 105 -16.27 -32.38 19.65
C PRO A 105 -14.77 -32.05 19.74
N LEU A 106 -14.45 -30.85 20.25
CA LEU A 106 -13.09 -30.47 20.59
C LEU A 106 -12.72 -31.06 21.96
N SER A 107 -12.03 -32.20 21.97
CA SER A 107 -11.44 -32.77 23.19
C SER A 107 -10.03 -32.22 23.42
N GLU A 108 -9.57 -32.25 24.68
CA GLU A 108 -8.18 -31.90 25.04
C GLU A 108 -7.16 -32.68 24.19
N GLU A 109 -7.38 -33.98 24.02
CA GLU A 109 -6.55 -34.87 23.19
C GLU A 109 -6.47 -34.41 21.73
N TYR A 110 -7.59 -33.95 21.15
CA TYR A 110 -7.62 -33.42 19.80
C TYR A 110 -6.90 -32.06 19.71
N LEU A 111 -7.08 -31.20 20.70
CA LEU A 111 -6.46 -29.88 20.76
C LEU A 111 -4.93 -29.95 20.89
N THR A 112 -4.36 -31.03 21.45
CA THR A 112 -2.89 -31.22 21.53
C THR A 112 -2.16 -31.21 20.18
N GLN A 113 -2.90 -31.35 19.07
CA GLN A 113 -2.37 -31.33 17.71
C GLN A 113 -2.20 -29.90 17.15
N PHE A 114 -2.74 -28.90 17.86
CA PHE A 114 -2.74 -27.49 17.48
C PHE A 114 -2.04 -26.67 18.56
N GLN A 115 -1.43 -25.56 18.17
CA GLN A 115 -0.46 -24.89 19.04
C GLN A 115 -0.89 -23.52 19.57
N LEU A 116 -2.03 -22.93 19.17
CA LEU A 116 -2.22 -21.48 19.39
C LEU A 116 -3.66 -20.94 19.48
N PHE A 117 -3.85 -20.02 20.42
CA PHE A 117 -5.00 -19.14 20.71
C PHE A 117 -4.44 -17.76 21.13
N CYS A 118 -5.20 -16.64 21.13
CA CYS A 118 -4.72 -15.29 21.53
C CYS A 118 -4.45 -15.10 23.04
N ASP A 119 -3.96 -16.17 23.66
CA ASP A 119 -3.16 -16.21 24.87
C ASP A 119 -1.88 -16.94 24.44
N PHE A 120 -0.86 -16.18 24.03
CA PHE A 120 0.36 -16.75 23.45
C PHE A 120 1.32 -17.33 24.50
N GLY A 121 0.81 -17.57 25.70
CA GLY A 121 1.54 -18.12 26.84
C GLY A 121 2.39 -17.10 27.57
N GLU A 122 3.02 -17.55 28.66
CA GLU A 122 3.81 -16.68 29.52
C GLU A 122 5.18 -16.29 28.90
N ASP A 123 5.60 -16.99 27.84
CA ASP A 123 6.97 -16.99 27.33
C ASP A 123 7.06 -16.75 25.81
N MET A 124 6.20 -15.89 25.23
CA MET A 124 6.25 -15.59 23.80
C MET A 124 7.49 -14.74 23.46
N LEU A 125 8.27 -15.17 22.46
CA LEU A 125 9.37 -14.38 21.92
C LEU A 125 8.91 -13.59 20.70
N VAL A 126 9.08 -12.27 20.76
CA VAL A 126 8.83 -11.33 19.66
C VAL A 126 10.15 -10.83 19.12
N PHE A 127 10.50 -11.21 17.90
CA PHE A 127 11.77 -10.89 17.23
C PHE A 127 11.81 -9.49 16.64
N ASP A 128 10.64 -8.92 16.34
CA ASP A 128 10.48 -7.62 15.71
C ASP A 128 9.16 -7.04 16.19
N THR A 129 9.18 -5.95 16.95
CA THR A 129 7.99 -5.41 17.62
C THR A 129 7.22 -4.40 16.78
N ASN A 130 7.79 -3.88 15.68
CA ASN A 130 7.18 -2.77 14.96
C ASN A 130 7.15 -2.92 13.44
N GLY A 131 7.89 -3.89 12.88
CA GLY A 131 7.90 -4.13 11.45
C GLY A 131 8.66 -3.10 10.63
N GLU A 132 9.23 -2.08 11.27
CA GLU A 132 10.03 -1.07 10.61
C GLU A 132 11.42 -1.61 10.31
N GLN A 133 11.94 -1.27 9.13
CA GLN A 133 13.29 -1.64 8.75
C GLN A 133 14.30 -1.04 9.75
N PRO A 134 15.36 -1.78 10.13
CA PRO A 134 16.37 -1.27 11.04
C PRO A 134 16.99 0.04 10.51
N LEU A 135 16.96 1.07 11.35
CA LEU A 135 17.51 2.38 10.99
C LEU A 135 19.04 2.32 10.90
N SER A 136 19.63 3.20 10.10
CA SER A 136 21.08 3.36 10.00
C SER A 136 21.46 4.82 9.81
N ALA A 137 22.58 5.22 10.41
CA ALA A 137 23.12 6.56 10.30
C ALA A 137 24.65 6.52 10.19
N MET A 138 25.24 7.58 9.62
CA MET A 138 26.69 7.73 9.57
C MET A 138 27.21 8.48 10.80
N VAL A 139 28.31 7.98 11.34
CA VAL A 139 28.99 8.53 12.50
C VAL A 139 29.90 9.67 12.07
N SER A 140 29.74 10.82 12.74
CA SER A 140 30.60 11.99 12.63
C SER A 140 31.72 11.95 13.67
N MET A 141 31.37 11.67 14.92
CA MET A 141 32.29 11.64 16.06
C MET A 141 31.82 10.65 17.12
N VAL A 142 32.78 10.04 17.83
CA VAL A 142 32.52 9.30 19.08
C VAL A 142 33.44 9.84 20.18
N THR A 143 32.87 10.23 21.31
CA THR A 143 33.66 10.66 22.47
C THR A 143 34.19 9.45 23.25
N LYS A 144 35.35 9.63 23.90
CA LYS A 144 35.94 8.66 24.81
C LYS A 144 35.66 9.10 26.25
N ASP A 145 34.58 8.59 26.81
CA ASP A 145 34.08 8.96 28.14
C ASP A 145 33.35 7.77 28.79
N SER A 146 33.13 7.86 30.10
CA SER A 146 32.26 7.00 30.91
C SER A 146 30.82 6.91 30.36
N ALA A 147 30.38 7.94 29.66
CA ALA A 147 29.17 7.95 28.84
C ALA A 147 29.54 8.43 27.43
N GLY A 148 30.16 7.55 26.64
CA GLY A 148 30.51 7.80 25.24
C GLY A 148 29.31 8.31 24.46
N VAL A 149 29.51 9.41 23.74
CA VAL A 149 28.50 10.10 22.93
C VAL A 149 28.86 9.92 21.47
N VAL A 150 27.91 9.39 20.71
CA VAL A 150 27.98 9.30 19.26
C VAL A 150 27.23 10.49 18.67
N THR A 151 27.90 11.21 17.78
CA THR A 151 27.32 12.30 16.98
C THR A 151 27.19 11.82 15.54
N CYS A 152 25.98 11.88 14.99
CA CYS A 152 25.69 11.57 13.59
C CYS A 152 25.98 12.78 12.69
N LEU A 153 26.10 12.57 11.38
CA LEU A 153 26.27 13.67 10.43
C LEU A 153 25.06 14.63 10.44
N ASP A 154 25.33 15.94 10.41
CA ASP A 154 24.36 17.03 10.65
C ASP A 154 23.14 17.07 9.69
N GLU A 155 23.21 16.43 8.52
CA GLU A 155 22.14 16.46 7.52
C GLU A 155 21.10 15.35 7.66
N ALA A 156 21.32 14.35 8.53
CA ALA A 156 20.41 13.23 8.71
C ALA A 156 20.19 12.94 10.20
N ARG A 157 18.94 13.10 10.67
CA ARG A 157 18.54 12.64 12.00
C ARG A 157 18.69 11.12 12.08
N HIS A 158 19.18 10.62 13.20
CA HIS A 158 19.38 9.16 13.34
C HIS A 158 18.06 8.39 13.48
N GLY A 159 17.01 9.01 14.00
CA GLY A 159 15.68 8.40 14.15
C GLY A 159 15.56 7.31 15.22
N PHE A 160 16.67 6.86 15.82
CA PHE A 160 16.64 5.93 16.96
C PHE A 160 15.91 6.49 18.20
N GLU A 161 15.43 5.60 19.04
CA GLU A 161 14.77 5.86 20.32
C GLU A 161 15.60 5.35 21.52
N THR A 162 15.37 5.90 22.72
CA THR A 162 16.05 5.39 23.93
C THR A 162 15.60 3.96 24.20
N GLY A 163 16.57 3.06 24.45
CA GLY A 163 16.33 1.62 24.61
C GLY A 163 16.52 0.82 23.32
N ASP A 164 16.77 1.47 22.18
CA ASP A 164 17.22 0.78 20.98
C ASP A 164 18.59 0.14 21.16
N TYR A 165 18.86 -0.92 20.41
CA TYR A 165 20.16 -1.57 20.36
C TYR A 165 20.82 -1.28 19.01
N VAL A 166 22.13 -0.98 19.02
CA VAL A 166 22.87 -0.65 17.80
C VAL A 166 24.20 -1.40 17.70
N THR A 167 24.68 -1.55 16.48
CA THR A 167 26.03 -2.05 16.15
C THR A 167 26.76 -1.05 15.25
N PHE A 168 28.09 -1.14 15.22
CA PHE A 168 28.92 -0.25 14.43
C PHE A 168 29.74 -1.02 13.40
N THR A 169 29.97 -0.38 12.26
CA THR A 169 30.90 -0.86 11.22
C THR A 169 31.70 0.31 10.69
N GLU A 170 32.85 0.06 10.06
CA GLU A 170 33.69 1.08 9.41
C GLU A 170 34.24 2.20 10.34
N VAL A 171 34.16 2.05 11.66
CA VAL A 171 34.72 3.04 12.61
C VAL A 171 36.24 2.93 12.63
N GLN A 172 36.95 4.01 12.29
CA GLN A 172 38.42 4.05 12.31
C GLN A 172 38.93 4.71 13.60
N GLY A 173 40.01 4.18 14.16
CA GLY A 173 40.58 4.63 15.43
C GLY A 173 40.02 3.83 16.61
N MET A 174 38.70 3.92 16.84
CA MET A 174 37.98 3.21 17.89
C MET A 174 37.44 1.86 17.38
N THR A 175 38.35 0.96 16.98
CA THR A 175 37.99 -0.28 16.24
C THR A 175 37.22 -1.31 17.06
N GLU A 176 37.27 -1.20 18.39
CA GLU A 176 36.56 -2.05 19.34
C GLU A 176 35.04 -2.01 19.10
N LEU A 177 34.52 -0.85 18.67
CA LEU A 177 33.11 -0.68 18.32
C LEU A 177 32.67 -1.57 17.15
N ASN A 178 33.55 -1.84 16.18
CA ASN A 178 33.20 -2.64 15.01
C ASN A 178 32.96 -4.13 15.33
N SER A 179 33.44 -4.59 16.50
CA SER A 179 33.30 -5.99 16.94
C SER A 179 32.44 -6.12 18.20
N ALA A 180 31.84 -5.01 18.66
CA ALA A 180 31.00 -5.00 19.84
C ALA A 180 29.69 -5.74 19.60
N GLN A 181 29.19 -6.41 20.65
CA GLN A 181 27.82 -6.91 20.67
C GLN A 181 26.83 -5.73 20.62
N PRO A 182 25.56 -5.94 20.20
CA PRO A 182 24.58 -4.87 20.17
C PRO A 182 24.50 -4.10 21.49
N MET A 183 24.67 -2.78 21.43
CA MET A 183 24.74 -1.90 22.59
C MET A 183 23.43 -1.13 22.73
N GLU A 184 22.86 -1.11 23.93
CA GLU A 184 21.69 -0.28 24.23
C GLU A 184 22.07 1.21 24.20
N ILE A 185 21.21 2.04 23.62
CA ILE A 185 21.45 3.47 23.47
C ILE A 185 20.52 4.32 24.32
N LYS A 186 20.99 5.53 24.65
CA LYS A 186 20.17 6.60 25.21
C LYS A 186 20.22 7.83 24.30
N THR A 187 19.09 8.21 23.72
CA THR A 187 18.98 9.38 22.84
C THR A 187 19.21 10.67 23.64
N LEU A 188 20.12 11.52 23.18
CA LEU A 188 20.44 12.82 23.80
C LEU A 188 19.87 13.99 22.98
N GLY A 189 19.64 13.79 21.69
CA GLY A 189 19.04 14.75 20.78
C GLY A 189 18.75 14.09 19.43
N PRO A 190 18.39 14.85 18.39
CA PRO A 190 18.09 14.31 17.05
C PRO A 190 19.32 13.80 16.28
N TYR A 191 20.53 14.19 16.71
CA TYR A 191 21.81 13.84 16.07
C TYR A 191 22.79 13.16 17.02
N THR A 192 22.43 12.98 18.29
CA THR A 192 23.36 12.47 19.31
C THR A 192 22.68 11.47 20.24
N PHE A 193 23.43 10.42 20.57
CA PHE A 193 23.01 9.40 21.55
C PHE A 193 24.22 8.86 22.31
N SER A 194 24.00 8.33 23.51
CA SER A 194 25.05 7.68 24.30
C SER A 194 25.01 6.16 24.15
N ILE A 195 26.18 5.53 24.19
CA ILE A 195 26.38 4.07 24.09
C ILE A 195 27.01 3.45 25.35
N GLY A 196 27.05 4.19 26.46
CA GLY A 196 27.71 3.75 27.69
C GLY A 196 29.23 3.99 27.70
N ASP A 197 29.96 3.21 28.50
CA ASP A 197 31.38 3.49 28.78
C ASP A 197 32.29 3.13 27.59
N THR A 198 33.04 4.13 27.13
CA THR A 198 34.03 4.05 26.05
C THR A 198 35.44 4.42 26.53
N SER A 199 35.62 4.69 27.82
CA SER A 199 36.88 5.18 28.40
C SER A 199 38.07 4.24 28.17
N SER A 200 37.81 2.94 28.07
CA SER A 200 38.80 1.89 27.80
C SER A 200 39.13 1.71 26.30
N PHE A 201 38.40 2.36 25.40
CA PHE A 201 38.57 2.18 23.96
C PHE A 201 39.68 3.06 23.38
N SER A 202 40.13 2.71 22.19
CA SER A 202 41.04 3.52 21.39
C SER A 202 40.41 4.85 20.96
N ASP A 203 41.22 5.86 20.64
CA ASP A 203 40.71 7.18 20.26
C ASP A 203 40.05 7.13 18.88
N TYR A 204 38.87 7.75 18.74
CA TYR A 204 38.17 7.86 17.47
C TYR A 204 38.96 8.72 16.48
N LEU A 205 39.08 8.26 15.23
CA LEU A 205 39.71 9.02 14.16
C LEU A 205 38.69 9.57 13.17
N ARG A 206 37.88 8.70 12.55
CA ARG A 206 36.89 9.08 11.52
C ARG A 206 36.01 7.90 11.09
N GLY A 207 34.92 8.24 10.40
CA GLY A 207 34.05 7.29 9.73
C GLY A 207 33.22 6.46 10.69
N GLY A 208 32.43 5.56 10.13
CA GLY A 208 31.56 4.69 10.89
C GLY A 208 30.12 4.75 10.42
N ILE A 209 29.49 3.60 10.46
CA ILE A 209 28.07 3.42 10.22
C ILE A 209 27.50 2.77 11.48
N VAL A 210 26.46 3.38 12.03
CA VAL A 210 25.65 2.78 13.09
C VAL A 210 24.41 2.15 12.47
N SER A 211 24.09 0.93 12.89
CA SER A 211 22.93 0.18 12.42
C SER A 211 22.14 -0.34 13.62
N GLN A 212 20.83 -0.06 13.65
CA GLN A 212 19.91 -0.59 14.64
C GLN A 212 19.84 -2.12 14.53
N VAL A 213 19.70 -2.79 15.67
CA VAL A 213 19.49 -4.23 15.77
C VAL A 213 18.22 -4.47 16.59
N LYS A 214 17.27 -5.22 16.02
CA LYS A 214 16.06 -5.63 16.73
C LYS A 214 16.41 -6.80 17.65
N VAL A 215 16.40 -6.56 18.95
CA VAL A 215 16.63 -7.61 19.95
C VAL A 215 15.30 -8.32 20.28
N PRO A 216 15.27 -9.66 20.36
CA PRO A 216 14.04 -10.38 20.70
C PRO A 216 13.54 -10.01 22.09
N LYS A 217 12.26 -9.69 22.21
CA LYS A 217 11.59 -9.35 23.46
C LYS A 217 10.70 -10.50 23.92
N LYS A 218 10.82 -10.86 25.20
CA LYS A 218 9.92 -11.81 25.85
C LYS A 218 8.65 -11.09 26.30
N ILE A 219 7.49 -11.59 25.90
CA ILE A 219 6.16 -11.08 26.27
C ILE A 219 5.40 -12.19 27.00
N SER A 220 4.73 -11.81 28.10
CA SER A 220 3.98 -12.74 28.95
C SER A 220 2.49 -12.41 28.89
N PHE A 221 1.69 -13.41 28.55
CA PHE A 221 0.23 -13.30 28.52
C PHE A 221 -0.37 -13.91 29.80
N LYS A 222 -1.35 -13.22 30.39
CA LYS A 222 -2.26 -13.78 31.38
C LYS A 222 -3.19 -14.80 30.71
N SER A 223 -3.55 -15.86 31.43
CA SER A 223 -4.59 -16.79 31.02
C SER A 223 -5.94 -16.11 30.83
N LEU A 224 -6.83 -16.69 30.01
CA LEU A 224 -8.19 -16.15 29.80
C LEU A 224 -8.93 -15.86 31.12
N THR A 225 -8.85 -16.77 32.10
CA THR A 225 -9.50 -16.58 33.40
C THR A 225 -8.89 -15.41 34.18
N ALA A 226 -7.56 -15.29 34.20
CA ALA A 226 -6.87 -14.21 34.89
C ALA A 226 -7.09 -12.85 34.19
N SER A 227 -7.05 -12.83 32.86
CA SER A 227 -7.26 -11.61 32.06
C SER A 227 -8.71 -11.16 32.01
N MET A 228 -9.68 -12.05 32.22
CA MET A 228 -11.08 -11.67 32.44
C MET A 228 -11.28 -10.94 33.78
N ALA A 229 -10.51 -11.28 34.82
CA ALA A 229 -10.59 -10.61 36.12
C ALA A 229 -9.77 -9.30 36.14
N GLU A 230 -8.65 -9.27 35.44
CA GLU A 230 -7.75 -8.12 35.35
C GLU A 230 -7.41 -7.79 33.88
N PRO A 231 -8.37 -7.23 33.14
CA PRO A 231 -8.22 -6.98 31.71
C PRO A 231 -7.24 -5.86 31.41
N GLU A 232 -6.42 -6.08 30.39
CA GLU A 232 -5.60 -5.06 29.73
C GLU A 232 -6.23 -4.76 28.36
N PHE A 233 -6.64 -3.51 28.16
CA PHE A 233 -7.39 -3.10 26.97
C PHE A 233 -6.48 -2.40 25.95
N VAL A 234 -6.57 -2.85 24.70
CA VAL A 234 -6.09 -2.10 23.54
C VAL A 234 -7.20 -1.16 23.10
N LEU A 235 -6.93 0.14 23.13
CA LEU A 235 -7.88 1.16 22.68
C LEU A 235 -7.98 1.17 21.16
N THR A 236 -9.19 1.01 20.62
CA THR A 236 -9.44 1.12 19.18
C THR A 236 -9.76 2.55 18.75
N ASP A 237 -10.47 3.29 19.60
CA ASP A 237 -10.92 4.66 19.36
C ASP A 237 -10.72 5.47 20.65
N PHE A 238 -9.83 6.46 20.59
CA PHE A 238 -9.52 7.31 21.74
C PHE A 238 -10.69 8.20 22.16
N ALA A 239 -11.66 8.45 21.27
CA ALA A 239 -12.90 9.16 21.62
C ALA A 239 -13.88 8.28 22.43
N LYS A 240 -13.62 6.96 22.52
CA LYS A 240 -14.47 5.96 23.19
C LYS A 240 -13.70 5.21 24.29
N PHE A 241 -12.75 5.87 24.96
CA PHE A 241 -11.81 5.23 25.89
C PHE A 241 -12.46 4.51 27.09
N ASP A 242 -13.70 4.88 27.44
CA ASP A 242 -14.50 4.30 28.51
C ASP A 242 -15.29 3.04 28.09
N ARG A 243 -15.52 2.85 26.78
CA ARG A 243 -16.36 1.75 26.27
C ARG A 243 -15.76 0.34 26.40
N PRO A 244 -14.44 0.09 26.25
CA PRO A 244 -13.90 -1.26 26.36
C PRO A 244 -14.27 -1.98 27.65
N ALA A 245 -14.23 -1.29 28.79
CA ALA A 245 -14.60 -1.88 30.08
C ALA A 245 -16.10 -2.19 30.18
N GLN A 246 -16.96 -1.33 29.62
CA GLN A 246 -18.41 -1.55 29.55
C GLN A 246 -18.75 -2.75 28.66
N LEU A 247 -18.11 -2.83 27.48
CA LEU A 247 -18.29 -3.94 26.55
C LEU A 247 -17.73 -5.25 27.11
N HIS A 248 -16.65 -5.20 27.89
CA HIS A 248 -16.12 -6.37 28.58
C HIS A 248 -17.16 -7.04 29.49
N LEU A 249 -17.91 -6.25 30.26
CA LEU A 249 -19.03 -6.74 31.05
C LEU A 249 -20.22 -7.14 30.17
N GLY A 250 -20.51 -6.36 29.12
CA GLY A 250 -21.62 -6.62 28.19
C GLY A 250 -21.52 -7.96 27.47
N PHE A 251 -20.33 -8.33 26.97
CA PHE A 251 -20.11 -9.63 26.32
C PHE A 251 -20.19 -10.81 27.30
N GLN A 252 -19.74 -10.63 28.55
CA GLN A 252 -19.96 -11.64 29.60
C GLN A 252 -21.45 -11.81 29.92
N ALA A 253 -22.19 -10.71 30.03
CA ALA A 253 -23.64 -10.73 30.22
C ALA A 253 -24.37 -11.38 29.04
N LEU A 254 -23.89 -11.18 27.81
CA LEU A 254 -24.44 -11.82 26.61
C LEU A 254 -24.26 -13.34 26.65
N HIS A 255 -23.10 -13.83 27.07
CA HIS A 255 -22.89 -15.27 27.28
C HIS A 255 -23.79 -15.82 28.41
N ALA A 256 -23.94 -15.09 29.51
CA ALA A 256 -24.85 -15.47 30.59
C ALA A 256 -26.32 -15.51 30.11
N PHE A 257 -26.71 -14.56 29.26
CA PHE A 257 -28.04 -14.54 28.63
C PHE A 257 -28.24 -15.79 27.76
N GLN A 258 -27.25 -16.13 26.93
CA GLN A 258 -27.31 -17.30 26.06
C GLN A 258 -27.39 -18.60 26.86
N GLN A 259 -26.67 -18.72 27.99
CA GLN A 259 -26.78 -19.86 28.88
C GLN A 259 -28.17 -19.96 29.52
N LYS A 260 -28.74 -18.83 29.95
CA LYS A 260 -30.08 -18.77 30.57
C LYS A 260 -31.21 -19.10 29.60
N HIS A 261 -31.13 -18.61 28.36
CA HIS A 261 -32.24 -18.67 27.39
C HIS A 261 -32.02 -19.65 26.23
N SER A 262 -30.82 -20.21 26.08
CA SER A 262 -30.41 -21.04 24.93
C SER A 262 -30.55 -20.33 23.57
N ARG A 263 -30.52 -19.00 23.56
CA ARG A 263 -30.58 -18.14 22.36
C ARG A 263 -29.92 -16.79 22.65
N LEU A 264 -29.60 -16.04 21.60
CA LEU A 264 -29.24 -14.63 21.71
C LEU A 264 -30.50 -13.76 21.95
N PRO A 265 -30.34 -12.52 22.48
CA PRO A 265 -31.40 -11.52 22.49
C PRO A 265 -32.04 -11.34 21.10
N LYS A 266 -33.35 -11.13 21.07
CA LYS A 266 -34.05 -10.84 19.82
C LYS A 266 -33.68 -9.43 19.33
N PRO A 267 -33.58 -9.22 18.00
CA PRO A 267 -33.30 -7.91 17.44
C PRO A 267 -34.25 -6.85 17.99
N TRP A 268 -33.69 -5.77 18.56
CA TRP A 268 -34.43 -4.61 19.05
C TRP A 268 -35.52 -4.89 20.10
N ASN A 269 -35.47 -6.03 20.78
CA ASN A 269 -36.46 -6.40 21.79
C ASN A 269 -36.15 -5.75 23.15
N GLN A 270 -37.10 -4.95 23.64
CA GLN A 270 -36.93 -4.18 24.88
C GLN A 270 -36.77 -5.07 26.12
N ALA A 271 -37.56 -6.15 26.21
CA ALA A 271 -37.52 -7.05 27.37
C ALA A 271 -36.19 -7.81 27.48
N ASP A 272 -35.68 -8.31 26.35
CA ASP A 272 -34.36 -8.94 26.28
C ASP A 272 -33.23 -7.92 26.57
N GLY A 273 -33.41 -6.66 26.17
CA GLY A 273 -32.48 -5.57 26.51
C GLY A 273 -32.40 -5.29 28.01
N GLU A 274 -33.54 -5.23 28.70
CA GLU A 274 -33.58 -5.06 30.16
C GLU A 274 -33.02 -6.29 30.91
N ASP A 275 -33.26 -7.50 30.40
CA ASP A 275 -32.70 -8.73 30.99
C ASP A 275 -31.17 -8.78 30.83
N LEU A 276 -30.64 -8.42 29.66
CA LEU A 276 -29.19 -8.33 29.45
C LEU A 276 -28.56 -7.27 30.37
N LEU A 277 -29.19 -6.12 30.54
CA LEU A 277 -28.71 -5.09 31.48
C LEU A 277 -28.71 -5.61 32.93
N SER A 278 -29.73 -6.35 33.33
CA SER A 278 -29.82 -6.95 34.65
C SER A 278 -28.72 -8.00 34.86
N LEU A 279 -28.44 -8.83 33.85
CA LEU A 279 -27.31 -9.76 33.87
C LEU A 279 -25.95 -9.02 33.94
N ALA A 280 -25.78 -7.92 33.21
CA ALA A 280 -24.57 -7.11 33.27
C ALA A 280 -24.35 -6.51 34.67
N LYS A 281 -25.42 -6.08 35.36
CA LYS A 281 -25.36 -5.64 36.76
C LYS A 281 -24.89 -6.78 37.68
N VAL A 282 -25.40 -7.99 37.49
CA VAL A 282 -24.98 -9.19 38.25
C VAL A 282 -23.51 -9.50 37.99
N VAL A 283 -23.08 -9.55 36.73
CA VAL A 283 -21.68 -9.80 36.35
C VAL A 283 -20.78 -8.76 37.01
N ASN A 284 -21.11 -7.47 36.89
CA ASN A 284 -20.32 -6.39 37.49
C ASN A 284 -20.18 -6.51 39.02
N THR A 285 -21.24 -6.92 39.72
CA THR A 285 -21.16 -7.15 41.18
C THR A 285 -20.28 -8.33 41.57
N ALA A 286 -20.11 -9.32 40.69
CA ALA A 286 -19.23 -10.46 40.89
C ALA A 286 -17.76 -10.17 40.54
N GLN A 287 -17.48 -9.08 39.81
CA GLN A 287 -16.13 -8.68 39.43
C GLN A 287 -15.38 -7.99 40.57
N SER A 288 -14.05 -8.08 40.52
CA SER A 288 -13.12 -7.39 41.41
C SER A 288 -11.97 -6.76 40.61
N GLY A 289 -11.29 -5.77 41.17
CA GLY A 289 -10.14 -5.14 40.50
C GLY A 289 -10.55 -4.33 39.26
N GLY A 290 -9.69 -4.34 38.23
CA GLY A 290 -9.83 -3.51 37.02
C GLY A 290 -11.01 -3.85 36.11
N ALA A 291 -11.63 -5.03 36.27
CA ALA A 291 -12.82 -5.42 35.52
C ALA A 291 -14.12 -4.81 36.07
N ARG A 292 -14.15 -4.43 37.35
CA ARG A 292 -15.35 -3.84 37.97
C ARG A 292 -15.51 -2.38 37.55
N GLN A 293 -16.74 -2.00 37.23
CA GLN A 293 -17.10 -0.63 36.85
C GLN A 293 -18.01 -0.01 37.92
N ASP A 294 -17.75 1.25 38.29
CA ASP A 294 -18.57 1.96 39.28
C ASP A 294 -19.94 2.37 38.70
N GLN A 295 -19.94 2.75 37.42
CA GLN A 295 -21.13 3.12 36.67
C GLN A 295 -21.22 2.29 35.39
N LEU A 296 -22.41 1.78 35.10
CA LEU A 296 -22.70 1.08 33.85
C LEU A 296 -23.37 2.02 32.85
N ASP A 297 -22.92 1.98 31.60
CA ASP A 297 -23.62 2.61 30.49
C ASP A 297 -24.79 1.73 30.07
N GLU A 298 -25.96 2.00 30.65
CA GLU A 298 -27.18 1.25 30.36
C GLU A 298 -27.60 1.36 28.89
N GLY A 299 -27.34 2.50 28.24
CA GLY A 299 -27.68 2.72 26.84
C GLY A 299 -26.83 1.86 25.90
N LEU A 300 -25.52 1.81 26.15
CA LEU A 300 -24.58 0.97 25.42
C LEU A 300 -24.91 -0.52 25.58
N LEU A 301 -25.17 -0.97 26.81
CA LEU A 301 -25.48 -2.38 27.10
C LEU A 301 -26.80 -2.83 26.45
N LYS A 302 -27.85 -1.99 26.48
CA LYS A 302 -29.10 -2.28 25.77
C LYS A 302 -28.90 -2.32 24.26
N LYS A 303 -28.11 -1.40 23.69
CA LYS A 303 -27.76 -1.43 22.26
C LYS A 303 -27.04 -2.72 21.88
N LEU A 304 -26.11 -3.21 22.71
CA LEU A 304 -25.45 -4.50 22.51
C LEU A 304 -26.48 -5.63 22.41
N ALA A 305 -27.48 -5.66 23.30
CA ALA A 305 -28.56 -6.63 23.22
C ALA A 305 -29.33 -6.52 21.89
N TYR A 306 -29.72 -5.31 21.49
CA TYR A 306 -30.53 -5.08 20.29
C TYR A 306 -29.86 -5.52 18.99
N VAL A 307 -28.53 -5.44 18.92
CA VAL A 307 -27.75 -5.78 17.71
C VAL A 307 -27.04 -7.13 17.82
N SER A 308 -27.11 -7.83 18.96
CA SER A 308 -26.35 -9.08 19.21
C SER A 308 -26.68 -10.23 18.25
N ALA A 309 -27.90 -10.25 17.69
CA ALA A 309 -28.30 -11.22 16.68
C ALA A 309 -27.84 -10.86 15.26
N GLY A 310 -27.21 -9.69 15.10
CA GLY A 310 -26.67 -9.19 13.85
C GLY A 310 -25.41 -9.94 13.40
N ASP A 311 -25.23 -10.00 12.08
CA ASP A 311 -24.05 -10.55 11.45
C ASP A 311 -23.70 -9.70 10.22
N LEU A 312 -22.65 -8.88 10.35
CA LEU A 312 -22.30 -7.84 9.38
C LEU A 312 -20.99 -8.18 8.69
N ALA A 313 -21.02 -8.30 7.35
CA ALA A 313 -19.81 -8.52 6.56
C ALA A 313 -18.70 -7.48 6.82
N PRO A 314 -18.99 -6.16 6.94
CA PRO A 314 -17.95 -5.16 7.24
C PRO A 314 -17.23 -5.38 8.57
N VAL A 315 -17.97 -5.73 9.64
CA VAL A 315 -17.38 -6.01 10.96
C VAL A 315 -16.57 -7.30 10.92
N ASN A 316 -17.07 -8.33 10.25
CA ASN A 316 -16.35 -9.59 10.07
C ASN A 316 -15.07 -9.41 9.23
N ALA A 317 -15.10 -8.56 8.19
CA ALA A 317 -13.92 -8.19 7.42
C ALA A 317 -12.88 -7.46 8.29
N PHE A 318 -13.34 -6.47 9.08
CA PHE A 318 -12.48 -5.74 10.01
C PHE A 318 -11.82 -6.67 11.02
N ILE A 319 -12.60 -7.30 11.89
CA ILE A 319 -12.10 -8.15 12.97
C ILE A 319 -11.41 -9.41 12.42
N GLY A 320 -11.89 -9.97 11.30
CA GLY A 320 -11.28 -11.13 10.67
C GLY A 320 -9.90 -10.85 10.10
N GLY A 321 -9.67 -9.65 9.55
CA GLY A 321 -8.34 -9.19 9.16
C GLY A 321 -7.40 -9.06 10.37
N LEU A 322 -7.88 -8.48 11.47
CA LEU A 322 -7.09 -8.33 12.71
C LEU A 322 -6.75 -9.69 13.33
N ALA A 323 -7.74 -10.56 13.52
CA ALA A 323 -7.56 -11.87 14.13
C ALA A 323 -6.65 -12.77 13.28
N ALA A 324 -6.77 -12.72 11.95
CA ALA A 324 -5.84 -13.42 11.07
C ALA A 324 -4.41 -12.86 11.19
N GLN A 325 -4.24 -11.55 11.35
CA GLN A 325 -2.92 -10.98 11.61
C GLN A 325 -2.35 -11.50 12.93
N GLU A 326 -3.14 -11.56 14.00
CA GLU A 326 -2.69 -12.11 15.29
C GLU A 326 -2.26 -13.58 15.18
N VAL A 327 -2.96 -14.40 14.38
CA VAL A 327 -2.53 -15.76 14.07
C VAL A 327 -1.13 -15.75 13.42
N MET A 328 -0.88 -14.85 12.47
CA MET A 328 0.44 -14.72 11.84
C MET A 328 1.51 -14.28 12.84
N LYS A 329 1.22 -13.30 13.70
CA LYS A 329 2.16 -12.85 14.75
C LYS A 329 2.55 -13.99 15.67
N ALA A 330 1.58 -14.79 16.04
CA ALA A 330 1.76 -15.88 16.97
C ALA A 330 2.57 -17.04 16.36
N CYS A 331 2.36 -17.35 15.07
CA CYS A 331 3.16 -18.36 14.36
C CYS A 331 4.60 -17.90 14.10
N THR A 332 4.86 -16.59 14.11
CA THR A 332 6.13 -16.02 13.64
C THR A 332 6.95 -15.32 14.71
N GLY A 333 6.37 -14.88 15.81
CA GLY A 333 6.99 -13.91 16.70
C GLY A 333 7.35 -12.59 15.99
N LYS A 334 6.72 -12.26 14.86
CA LYS A 334 6.92 -10.99 14.15
C LYS A 334 5.73 -10.08 14.42
N PHE A 335 6.04 -8.81 14.68
CA PHE A 335 5.16 -7.75 15.15
C PHE A 335 4.72 -7.89 16.61
N MET A 336 4.32 -6.76 17.21
CA MET A 336 3.79 -6.74 18.57
C MET A 336 2.35 -7.28 18.58
N PRO A 337 2.07 -8.35 19.35
CA PRO A 337 0.70 -8.83 19.57
C PRO A 337 -0.24 -7.81 20.22
N LEU A 338 -1.55 -8.04 20.09
CA LEU A 338 -2.55 -7.41 20.95
C LEU A 338 -2.41 -7.92 22.40
N MET A 339 -2.41 -7.00 23.38
CA MET A 339 -2.31 -7.31 24.81
C MET A 339 -3.46 -6.63 25.60
N GLN A 340 -4.48 -7.34 26.05
CA GLN A 340 -4.96 -8.61 25.50
C GLN A 340 -6.37 -8.48 24.90
N TRP A 341 -7.15 -7.53 25.38
CA TRP A 341 -8.54 -7.35 24.98
C TRP A 341 -8.69 -6.16 24.03
N LEU A 342 -9.26 -6.42 22.86
CA LEU A 342 -9.63 -5.39 21.90
C LEU A 342 -11.15 -5.40 21.74
N TYR A 343 -11.80 -4.29 22.09
CA TYR A 343 -13.23 -4.07 21.88
C TYR A 343 -13.41 -2.98 20.85
N PHE A 344 -14.29 -3.24 19.87
CA PHE A 344 -14.61 -2.31 18.80
C PHE A 344 -16.13 -2.18 18.67
N ASP A 345 -16.59 -0.96 18.44
CA ASP A 345 -17.97 -0.69 18.04
C ASP A 345 -18.00 0.37 16.94
N ALA A 346 -18.98 0.23 16.05
CA ALA A 346 -19.30 1.19 15.01
C ALA A 346 -20.76 1.64 15.14
N LEU A 347 -21.18 2.00 16.37
CA LEU A 347 -22.56 2.40 16.66
C LEU A 347 -23.01 3.63 15.86
N GLU A 348 -22.07 4.43 15.36
CA GLU A 348 -22.33 5.57 14.47
C GLU A 348 -22.85 5.13 13.09
N CYS A 349 -22.86 3.84 12.78
CA CYS A 349 -23.55 3.30 11.61
C CYS A 349 -25.07 3.22 11.78
N LEU A 350 -25.59 3.35 13.00
CA LEU A 350 -27.04 3.40 13.23
C LEU A 350 -27.61 4.76 12.76
N PRO A 351 -28.89 4.81 12.34
CA PRO A 351 -29.52 6.04 11.86
C PRO A 351 -29.37 7.25 12.80
N GLU A 352 -29.20 8.45 12.23
CA GLU A 352 -29.10 9.72 12.98
C GLU A 352 -30.47 10.22 13.52
N GLY A 353 -30.44 10.87 14.70
CA GLY A 353 -31.56 11.66 15.26
C GLY A 353 -31.93 11.30 16.71
N GLU A 354 -32.02 12.29 17.59
CA GLU A 354 -32.61 12.12 18.94
C GLU A 354 -34.11 11.85 18.81
N GLY A 355 -34.59 10.71 19.32
CA GLY A 355 -36.02 10.38 19.31
C GLY A 355 -36.58 9.86 17.98
N ALA A 356 -35.74 9.65 16.95
CA ALA A 356 -36.13 8.78 15.83
C ALA A 356 -36.43 7.40 16.43
N PRO A 357 -37.61 6.79 16.16
CA PRO A 357 -37.88 5.47 16.70
C PRO A 357 -36.79 4.53 16.20
N LEU A 358 -35.97 4.06 17.16
CA LEU A 358 -35.08 2.92 16.99
C LEU A 358 -35.84 1.83 16.22
N HIS A 359 -35.14 1.10 15.35
CA HIS A 359 -35.77 0.08 14.51
C HIS A 359 -36.75 -0.79 15.33
N THR A 360 -37.92 -1.04 14.77
CA THR A 360 -38.91 -1.87 15.47
C THR A 360 -38.54 -3.34 15.36
N GLU A 361 -38.95 -4.15 16.34
CA GLU A 361 -38.78 -5.62 16.30
C GLU A 361 -39.28 -6.22 14.97
N GLU A 362 -40.38 -5.68 14.43
CA GLU A 362 -40.96 -6.13 13.16
C GLU A 362 -40.06 -5.82 11.94
N GLN A 363 -39.44 -4.63 11.90
CA GLN A 363 -38.56 -4.23 10.82
C GLN A 363 -37.26 -5.05 10.79
N CYS A 364 -36.82 -5.54 11.93
CA CYS A 364 -35.59 -6.32 12.11
C CYS A 364 -35.81 -7.83 12.26
N ALA A 365 -37.07 -8.30 12.24
CA ALA A 365 -37.38 -9.72 12.32
C ALA A 365 -36.86 -10.49 11.09
N PRO A 366 -36.27 -11.68 11.27
CA PRO A 366 -35.77 -12.50 10.16
C PRO A 366 -36.91 -12.93 9.23
N ARG A 367 -36.61 -13.10 7.94
CA ARG A 367 -37.56 -13.60 6.91
C ARG A 367 -37.03 -14.78 6.11
N ASN A 368 -36.03 -15.48 6.63
CA ASN A 368 -35.34 -16.56 5.92
C ASN A 368 -34.76 -16.07 4.60
N CYS A 369 -34.06 -14.94 4.66
CA CYS A 369 -33.35 -14.37 3.53
C CYS A 369 -31.87 -14.23 3.85
N ARG A 370 -31.03 -14.21 2.82
CA ARG A 370 -29.58 -14.11 2.96
C ARG A 370 -29.09 -12.86 3.71
N TYR A 371 -29.93 -11.83 3.84
CA TYR A 371 -29.60 -10.58 4.50
C TYR A 371 -30.14 -10.49 5.94
N ASP A 372 -30.70 -11.57 6.50
CA ASP A 372 -31.30 -11.57 7.84
C ASP A 372 -30.33 -11.10 8.94
N GLY A 373 -29.04 -11.43 8.84
CA GLY A 373 -28.01 -10.97 9.78
C GLY A 373 -27.77 -9.45 9.72
N GLN A 374 -27.86 -8.84 8.53
CA GLN A 374 -27.75 -7.39 8.36
C GLN A 374 -29.05 -6.66 8.73
N VAL A 375 -30.20 -7.23 8.34
CA VAL A 375 -31.53 -6.70 8.65
C VAL A 375 -31.81 -6.69 10.15
N ALA A 376 -31.26 -7.65 10.91
CA ALA A 376 -31.35 -7.64 12.37
C ALA A 376 -30.76 -6.37 13.00
N VAL A 377 -29.80 -5.69 12.36
CA VAL A 377 -29.18 -4.46 12.85
C VAL A 377 -29.89 -3.23 12.28
N PHE A 378 -30.01 -3.14 10.95
CA PHE A 378 -30.41 -1.91 10.27
C PHE A 378 -31.85 -1.92 9.71
N GLY A 379 -32.55 -3.03 9.84
CA GLY A 379 -33.89 -3.23 9.30
C GLY A 379 -33.94 -3.33 7.77
N ARG A 380 -35.12 -3.71 7.26
CA ARG A 380 -35.34 -3.92 5.82
C ARG A 380 -35.20 -2.66 4.97
N LYS A 381 -35.57 -1.50 5.53
CA LYS A 381 -35.55 -0.24 4.79
C LYS A 381 -34.14 0.05 4.26
N LEU A 382 -33.12 -0.10 5.10
CA LEU A 382 -31.74 0.07 4.64
C LEU A 382 -31.35 -1.00 3.62
N GLN A 383 -31.78 -2.25 3.80
CA GLN A 383 -31.51 -3.33 2.85
C GLN A 383 -32.08 -3.02 1.44
N GLU A 384 -33.28 -2.44 1.37
CA GLU A 384 -33.91 -2.02 0.13
C GLU A 384 -33.17 -0.83 -0.51
N GLU A 385 -32.70 0.12 0.29
CA GLU A 385 -31.91 1.25 -0.22
C GLU A 385 -30.54 0.80 -0.73
N LEU A 386 -29.87 -0.16 -0.06
CA LEU A 386 -28.63 -0.78 -0.54
C LEU A 386 -28.83 -1.46 -1.90
N ALA A 387 -29.95 -2.16 -2.10
CA ALA A 387 -30.25 -2.84 -3.36
C ALA A 387 -30.41 -1.88 -4.55
N LYS A 388 -30.80 -0.61 -4.30
CA LYS A 388 -30.97 0.43 -5.34
C LYS A 388 -29.69 1.18 -5.68
N GLN A 389 -28.60 0.96 -4.93
CA GLN A 389 -27.38 1.74 -5.10
C GLN A 389 -26.68 1.48 -6.44
N ARG A 390 -25.99 2.51 -6.95
CA ARG A 390 -25.19 2.50 -8.18
C ARG A 390 -23.84 3.09 -7.85
N TYR A 391 -22.88 2.22 -7.57
CA TYR A 391 -21.53 2.61 -7.17
C TYR A 391 -20.54 2.37 -8.30
N PHE A 392 -19.60 3.31 -8.46
CA PHE A 392 -18.44 3.13 -9.32
C PHE A 392 -17.24 2.71 -8.49
N LEU A 393 -16.80 1.47 -8.66
CA LEU A 393 -15.58 0.94 -8.04
C LEU A 393 -14.41 1.16 -8.99
N VAL A 394 -13.39 1.90 -8.55
CA VAL A 394 -12.22 2.21 -9.38
C VAL A 394 -11.01 1.42 -8.91
N GLY A 395 -10.73 0.32 -9.62
CA GLY A 395 -9.65 -0.61 -9.32
C GLY A 395 -10.18 -1.99 -8.90
N ALA A 396 -9.52 -3.04 -9.37
CA ALA A 396 -9.90 -4.44 -9.12
C ALA A 396 -8.74 -5.26 -8.49
N GLY A 397 -7.78 -4.59 -7.86
CA GLY A 397 -6.70 -5.22 -7.10
C GLY A 397 -7.16 -5.75 -5.74
N ALA A 398 -6.25 -5.82 -4.75
CA ALA A 398 -6.53 -6.36 -3.42
C ALA A 398 -7.75 -5.69 -2.74
N ILE A 399 -7.76 -4.36 -2.63
CA ILE A 399 -8.89 -3.58 -2.07
C ILE A 399 -10.16 -3.79 -2.90
N GLY A 400 -10.06 -3.82 -4.23
CA GLY A 400 -11.21 -3.97 -5.13
C GLY A 400 -11.91 -5.32 -5.00
N CYS A 401 -11.15 -6.40 -4.87
CA CYS A 401 -11.71 -7.74 -4.64
C CYS A 401 -12.44 -7.83 -3.29
N GLU A 402 -11.85 -7.26 -2.24
CA GLU A 402 -12.45 -7.19 -0.91
C GLU A 402 -13.72 -6.32 -0.88
N LEU A 403 -13.74 -5.18 -1.59
CA LEU A 403 -14.92 -4.32 -1.71
C LEU A 403 -16.05 -5.05 -2.43
N LEU A 404 -15.77 -5.71 -3.56
CA LEU A 404 -16.79 -6.47 -4.29
C LEU A 404 -17.38 -7.63 -3.45
N LYS A 405 -16.55 -8.32 -2.67
CA LYS A 405 -17.01 -9.35 -1.73
C LYS A 405 -17.97 -8.74 -0.70
N ASN A 406 -17.60 -7.62 -0.08
CA ASN A 406 -18.45 -6.94 0.89
C ASN A 406 -19.74 -6.39 0.26
N PHE A 407 -19.66 -5.77 -0.93
CA PHE A 407 -20.83 -5.30 -1.68
C PHE A 407 -21.82 -6.43 -1.96
N ALA A 408 -21.32 -7.62 -2.31
CA ALA A 408 -22.16 -8.79 -2.50
C ALA A 408 -22.84 -9.27 -1.22
N MET A 409 -22.13 -9.30 -0.10
CA MET A 409 -22.69 -9.72 1.17
C MET A 409 -23.72 -8.70 1.70
N MET A 410 -23.45 -7.41 1.52
CA MET A 410 -24.34 -6.31 1.90
C MET A 410 -25.57 -6.19 0.98
N GLY A 411 -25.51 -6.73 -0.24
CA GLY A 411 -26.58 -6.63 -1.24
C GLY A 411 -26.60 -5.30 -2.01
N LEU A 412 -25.47 -4.61 -2.10
CA LEU A 412 -25.33 -3.33 -2.82
C LEU A 412 -25.63 -3.52 -4.32
N GLY A 413 -26.56 -2.75 -4.87
CA GLY A 413 -26.90 -2.79 -6.31
C GLY A 413 -27.59 -4.09 -6.78
N SER A 414 -28.30 -4.77 -5.87
CA SER A 414 -28.97 -6.05 -6.16
C SER A 414 -30.45 -5.96 -6.61
N GLY A 415 -31.01 -4.75 -6.80
CA GLY A 415 -32.41 -4.51 -7.23
C GLY A 415 -32.72 -4.82 -8.70
N GLU A 416 -33.95 -4.63 -9.18
CA GLU A 416 -34.41 -4.97 -10.56
C GLU A 416 -33.87 -4.03 -11.68
N GLY A 417 -33.80 -4.48 -12.94
CA GLY A 417 -33.10 -3.81 -14.09
C GLY A 417 -32.24 -4.75 -14.99
N GLU A 418 -31.48 -4.21 -15.95
CA GLU A 418 -30.83 -4.97 -17.03
C GLU A 418 -29.59 -5.80 -16.61
N LYS A 419 -29.42 -6.97 -17.24
CA LYS A 419 -28.29 -7.89 -17.03
C LYS A 419 -27.08 -7.49 -17.89
N MET A 420 -25.92 -7.27 -17.27
CA MET A 420 -24.65 -7.05 -17.98
C MET A 420 -23.60 -8.14 -17.68
N LYS A 421 -22.73 -8.41 -18.68
CA LYS A 421 -21.75 -9.50 -18.71
C LYS A 421 -20.41 -9.09 -18.09
N SER A 422 -19.69 -10.07 -17.52
CA SER A 422 -18.49 -9.96 -16.67
C SER A 422 -17.27 -10.64 -17.29
N GLU A 423 -16.07 -10.38 -16.78
CA GLU A 423 -14.92 -11.29 -16.94
C GLU A 423 -14.55 -12.04 -15.65
N THR A 424 -13.52 -11.74 -14.85
CA THR A 424 -13.12 -12.67 -13.75
C THR A 424 -13.69 -12.32 -12.35
N ALA A 425 -13.38 -11.15 -11.79
CA ALA A 425 -13.80 -10.78 -10.43
C ALA A 425 -15.33 -10.70 -10.29
N ALA A 426 -15.99 -10.10 -11.27
CA ALA A 426 -17.45 -10.02 -11.32
C ALA A 426 -18.12 -11.41 -11.43
N ALA A 427 -17.49 -12.38 -12.11
CA ALA A 427 -18.00 -13.75 -12.16
C ALA A 427 -17.86 -14.47 -10.80
N ALA A 428 -16.73 -14.28 -10.11
CA ALA A 428 -16.53 -14.84 -8.77
C ALA A 428 -17.58 -14.32 -7.78
N VAL A 429 -17.85 -13.02 -7.81
CA VAL A 429 -18.78 -12.35 -6.89
C VAL A 429 -20.24 -12.71 -7.19
N LYS A 430 -20.62 -12.89 -8.47
CA LYS A 430 -21.94 -13.44 -8.85
C LYS A 430 -22.19 -14.86 -8.30
N ARG A 431 -21.13 -15.66 -8.09
CA ARG A 431 -21.27 -16.95 -7.41
C ARG A 431 -21.54 -16.77 -5.91
N MET A 432 -21.02 -15.71 -5.28
CA MET A 432 -21.26 -15.40 -3.87
C MET A 432 -22.68 -14.84 -3.66
N ASN A 433 -23.11 -13.93 -4.55
CA ASN A 433 -24.47 -13.40 -4.57
C ASN A 433 -25.03 -13.34 -6.00
N PRO A 434 -25.93 -14.26 -6.39
CA PRO A 434 -26.55 -14.25 -7.72
C PRO A 434 -27.35 -12.99 -8.05
N SER A 435 -27.81 -12.25 -7.03
CA SER A 435 -28.61 -11.04 -7.20
C SER A 435 -27.77 -9.79 -7.49
N ILE A 436 -26.45 -9.83 -7.28
CA ILE A 436 -25.59 -8.67 -7.52
C ILE A 436 -25.43 -8.38 -9.02
N ARG A 437 -25.31 -7.10 -9.36
CA ARG A 437 -25.20 -6.63 -10.73
C ARG A 437 -23.93 -5.82 -10.90
N ILE A 438 -23.11 -6.26 -11.85
CA ILE A 438 -21.78 -5.70 -12.08
C ILE A 438 -21.58 -5.57 -13.58
N THR A 439 -21.16 -4.37 -14.00
CA THR A 439 -20.64 -4.09 -15.34
C THR A 439 -19.15 -3.87 -15.21
N SER A 440 -18.34 -4.75 -15.81
CA SER A 440 -16.88 -4.66 -15.76
C SER A 440 -16.34 -3.88 -16.95
N HIS A 441 -15.43 -2.95 -16.67
CA HIS A 441 -14.72 -2.14 -17.66
C HIS A 441 -13.21 -2.44 -17.55
N GLN A 442 -12.47 -2.31 -18.65
CA GLN A 442 -11.01 -2.46 -18.69
C GLN A 442 -10.30 -1.12 -18.98
N ASN A 443 -10.97 0.00 -18.75
CA ASN A 443 -10.44 1.33 -19.10
C ASN A 443 -9.68 1.91 -17.90
N ARG A 444 -8.44 2.36 -18.11
CA ARG A 444 -7.69 3.15 -17.13
C ARG A 444 -8.41 4.47 -16.90
N VAL A 445 -8.88 4.71 -15.69
CA VAL A 445 -9.58 5.96 -15.37
C VAL A 445 -8.60 7.13 -15.38
N GLY A 446 -8.97 8.20 -16.08
CA GLY A 446 -8.15 9.38 -16.31
C GLY A 446 -8.70 10.22 -17.47
N PRO A 447 -8.05 11.35 -17.81
CA PRO A 447 -8.52 12.31 -18.81
C PRO A 447 -8.86 11.68 -20.17
N ASP A 448 -8.09 10.67 -20.60
CA ASP A 448 -8.28 10.01 -21.90
C ASP A 448 -9.59 9.19 -22.00
N THR A 449 -10.24 8.92 -20.85
CA THR A 449 -11.45 8.07 -20.77
C THR A 449 -12.72 8.85 -20.40
N GLU A 450 -12.66 10.19 -20.36
CA GLU A 450 -13.82 11.02 -20.04
C GLU A 450 -14.95 10.94 -21.06
N ARG A 451 -14.65 10.47 -22.28
CA ARG A 451 -15.68 10.16 -23.30
C ARG A 451 -16.51 8.92 -22.94
N ILE A 452 -15.98 8.04 -22.10
CA ILE A 452 -16.64 6.82 -21.62
C ILE A 452 -17.33 7.11 -20.29
N TYR A 453 -16.63 7.79 -19.38
CA TYR A 453 -17.12 8.19 -18.06
C TYR A 453 -17.52 9.67 -18.07
N ASP A 454 -18.51 9.97 -18.89
CA ASP A 454 -19.00 11.32 -19.14
C ASP A 454 -19.97 11.82 -18.06
N ASP A 455 -20.63 12.95 -18.33
CA ASP A 455 -21.61 13.55 -17.43
C ASP A 455 -22.76 12.59 -17.11
N GLU A 456 -23.31 11.91 -18.12
CA GLU A 456 -24.44 10.98 -17.94
C GLU A 456 -24.05 9.81 -17.04
N PHE A 457 -22.83 9.27 -17.24
CA PHE A 457 -22.30 8.22 -16.39
C PHE A 457 -22.26 8.67 -14.92
N PHE A 458 -21.56 9.77 -14.62
CA PHE A 458 -21.37 10.22 -13.24
C PHE A 458 -22.67 10.71 -12.60
N GLU A 459 -23.52 11.44 -13.31
CA GLU A 459 -24.81 11.93 -12.79
C GLU A 459 -25.72 10.78 -12.35
N SER A 460 -25.58 9.61 -12.97
CA SER A 460 -26.34 8.40 -12.65
C SER A 460 -25.86 7.62 -11.42
N LEU A 461 -24.70 7.97 -10.86
CA LEU A 461 -24.10 7.29 -9.70
C LEU A 461 -24.64 7.82 -8.37
N HIS A 462 -24.67 6.93 -7.37
CA HIS A 462 -24.92 7.31 -5.98
C HIS A 462 -23.63 7.56 -5.19
N GLY A 463 -22.51 6.97 -5.59
CA GLY A 463 -21.21 7.18 -4.97
C GLY A 463 -20.07 6.48 -5.71
N VAL A 464 -18.85 6.75 -5.28
CA VAL A 464 -17.60 6.19 -5.81
C VAL A 464 -16.82 5.53 -4.68
N ALA A 465 -16.19 4.39 -4.96
CA ALA A 465 -15.26 3.73 -4.05
C ALA A 465 -13.92 3.51 -4.77
N ASN A 466 -12.85 4.08 -4.23
CA ASN A 466 -11.51 3.91 -4.78
C ASN A 466 -10.84 2.64 -4.23
N ALA A 467 -10.15 1.94 -5.13
CA ALA A 467 -9.31 0.79 -4.88
C ALA A 467 -8.01 0.92 -5.69
N LEU A 468 -7.41 2.09 -5.59
CA LEU A 468 -6.29 2.56 -6.41
C LEU A 468 -4.94 2.30 -5.71
N ASP A 469 -3.86 2.31 -6.48
CA ASP A 469 -2.49 2.07 -6.02
C ASP A 469 -1.56 3.29 -6.19
N ASN A 470 -2.03 4.35 -6.82
CA ASN A 470 -1.25 5.57 -7.09
C ASN A 470 -2.03 6.84 -6.70
N VAL A 471 -1.30 7.90 -6.34
CA VAL A 471 -1.88 9.17 -5.88
C VAL A 471 -2.54 9.94 -7.03
N ASP A 472 -1.98 9.90 -8.24
CA ASP A 472 -2.51 10.66 -9.38
C ASP A 472 -3.94 10.26 -9.75
N ALA A 473 -4.22 8.95 -9.78
CA ALA A 473 -5.57 8.44 -10.02
C ALA A 473 -6.54 8.81 -8.88
N ARG A 474 -6.07 8.82 -7.62
CA ARG A 474 -6.89 9.26 -6.48
C ARG A 474 -7.27 10.72 -6.61
N MET A 475 -6.30 11.59 -6.89
CA MET A 475 -6.51 13.02 -7.15
C MET A 475 -7.40 13.28 -8.37
N TYR A 476 -7.31 12.44 -9.40
CA TYR A 476 -8.23 12.50 -10.54
C TYR A 476 -9.66 12.18 -10.11
N MET A 477 -9.87 11.05 -9.42
CA MET A 477 -11.20 10.63 -8.99
C MET A 477 -11.83 11.59 -7.97
N ASP A 478 -11.04 12.13 -7.06
CA ASP A 478 -11.47 13.17 -6.11
C ASP A 478 -12.01 14.41 -6.83
N ARG A 479 -11.24 14.95 -7.78
CA ARG A 479 -11.68 16.09 -8.60
C ARG A 479 -12.97 15.80 -9.36
N ARG A 480 -13.13 14.60 -9.92
CA ARG A 480 -14.38 14.18 -10.58
C ARG A 480 -15.53 14.09 -9.57
N CYS A 481 -15.31 13.55 -8.37
CA CYS A 481 -16.34 13.45 -7.32
C CYS A 481 -16.79 14.82 -6.81
N VAL A 482 -15.86 15.75 -6.60
CA VAL A 482 -16.16 17.16 -6.29
C VAL A 482 -16.98 17.79 -7.44
N TYR A 483 -16.52 17.61 -8.68
CA TYR A 483 -17.22 18.11 -9.85
C TYR A 483 -18.63 17.51 -10.02
N TYR A 484 -18.89 16.23 -9.71
CA TYR A 484 -20.25 15.66 -9.84
C TYR A 484 -21.05 15.63 -8.54
N ARG A 485 -20.52 16.20 -7.44
CA ARG A 485 -21.10 16.14 -6.09
C ARG A 485 -21.45 14.71 -5.70
N LYS A 486 -20.48 13.81 -5.82
CA LYS A 486 -20.63 12.39 -5.48
C LYS A 486 -19.83 12.07 -4.21
N PRO A 487 -20.41 11.31 -3.26
CA PRO A 487 -19.64 10.75 -2.16
C PRO A 487 -18.49 9.89 -2.68
N LEU A 488 -17.34 10.02 -2.04
CA LEU A 488 -16.14 9.24 -2.34
C LEU A 488 -15.67 8.51 -1.08
N LEU A 489 -15.51 7.20 -1.21
CA LEU A 489 -14.88 6.34 -0.21
C LEU A 489 -13.45 6.04 -0.66
N GLU A 490 -12.46 6.55 0.07
CA GLU A 490 -11.04 6.42 -0.21
C GLU A 490 -10.35 5.49 0.79
N SER A 491 -9.37 4.72 0.32
CA SER A 491 -8.61 3.81 1.17
C SER A 491 -7.22 3.48 0.62
N GLY A 492 -6.30 3.21 1.54
CA GLY A 492 -4.92 2.86 1.21
C GLY A 492 -4.35 1.81 2.15
N THR A 493 -3.40 1.02 1.64
CA THR A 493 -2.64 0.03 2.42
C THR A 493 -1.15 0.11 2.09
N LEU A 494 -0.31 -0.03 3.11
CA LEU A 494 1.15 -0.16 2.98
C LEU A 494 1.65 -1.15 4.03
N GLY A 495 1.88 -2.39 3.62
CA GLY A 495 2.20 -3.51 4.48
C GLY A 495 1.13 -3.70 5.55
N THR A 496 1.50 -3.56 6.81
CA THR A 496 0.56 -3.63 7.94
C THR A 496 -0.21 -2.34 8.19
N LYS A 497 0.15 -1.24 7.53
CA LYS A 497 -0.48 0.09 7.69
C LYS A 497 -1.68 0.23 6.77
N GLY A 498 -2.73 0.89 7.25
CA GLY A 498 -3.91 1.15 6.45
C GLY A 498 -4.62 2.43 6.87
N ASN A 499 -5.28 3.09 5.92
CA ASN A 499 -6.09 4.27 6.17
C ASN A 499 -7.41 4.24 5.38
N VAL A 500 -8.42 4.90 5.93
CA VAL A 500 -9.74 5.12 5.33
C VAL A 500 -10.09 6.60 5.46
N GLN A 501 -10.54 7.20 4.36
CA GLN A 501 -11.05 8.56 4.34
C GLN A 501 -12.40 8.59 3.63
N VAL A 502 -13.35 9.33 4.20
CA VAL A 502 -14.68 9.52 3.63
C VAL A 502 -14.87 10.98 3.24
N VAL A 503 -15.27 11.19 1.98
CA VAL A 503 -15.51 12.52 1.40
C VAL A 503 -16.99 12.65 1.05
N ILE A 504 -17.69 13.53 1.76
CA ILE A 504 -19.14 13.74 1.65
C ILE A 504 -19.43 15.12 1.07
N PRO A 505 -20.18 15.19 -0.05
CA PRO A 505 -20.58 16.45 -0.65
C PRO A 505 -21.26 17.40 0.35
N PHE A 506 -20.85 18.67 0.31
CA PHE A 506 -21.38 19.74 1.16
C PHE A 506 -21.17 19.55 2.66
N LEU A 507 -20.26 18.67 3.07
CA LEU A 507 -19.99 18.40 4.49
C LEU A 507 -18.49 18.40 4.79
N THR A 508 -17.71 17.57 4.11
CA THR A 508 -16.28 17.36 4.42
C THR A 508 -15.39 18.06 3.40
N GLU A 509 -14.12 18.22 3.74
CA GLU A 509 -13.08 18.49 2.75
C GLU A 509 -12.95 17.35 1.72
N SER A 510 -12.21 17.61 0.65
CA SER A 510 -11.88 16.62 -0.40
C SER A 510 -10.56 15.91 -0.10
N TYR A 511 -10.26 14.80 -0.79
CA TYR A 511 -8.95 14.13 -0.64
C TYR A 511 -7.79 15.09 -0.97
N SER A 512 -7.97 15.91 -2.01
CA SER A 512 -6.96 16.88 -2.49
C SER A 512 -6.76 18.08 -1.55
N SER A 513 -7.58 18.25 -0.52
CA SER A 513 -7.48 19.37 0.43
C SER A 513 -6.33 19.20 1.42
N SER A 514 -5.89 17.97 1.65
CA SER A 514 -4.76 17.61 2.50
C SER A 514 -3.54 17.22 1.64
N GLN A 515 -2.33 17.57 2.11
CA GLN A 515 -1.10 17.24 1.39
C GLN A 515 -0.34 16.12 2.09
N ASP A 516 -0.23 14.98 1.41
CA ASP A 516 0.65 13.90 1.84
C ASP A 516 2.13 14.30 1.65
N PRO A 517 3.05 13.79 2.50
CA PRO A 517 4.47 13.99 2.30
C PRO A 517 4.90 13.48 0.90
N PRO A 518 5.64 14.27 0.11
CA PRO A 518 6.10 13.82 -1.19
C PRO A 518 7.06 12.63 -1.05
N GLU A 519 7.11 11.78 -2.07
CA GLU A 519 8.15 10.74 -2.16
C GLU A 519 9.54 11.40 -2.00
N LYS A 520 10.38 10.80 -1.15
CA LYS A 520 11.77 11.26 -1.00
C LYS A 520 12.50 11.05 -2.32
N SER A 521 12.79 12.14 -3.04
CA SER A 521 13.64 12.10 -4.22
C SER A 521 15.10 12.11 -3.81
N ILE A 522 15.90 11.26 -4.46
CA ILE A 522 17.35 11.22 -4.24
C ILE A 522 17.96 12.39 -5.02
N PRO A 523 18.82 13.23 -4.41
CA PRO A 523 19.46 14.32 -5.12
C PRO A 523 20.23 13.83 -6.36
N ILE A 524 20.10 14.55 -7.48
CA ILE A 524 20.69 14.14 -8.76
C ILE A 524 22.21 13.95 -8.71
N CYS A 525 22.92 14.76 -7.90
CA CYS A 525 24.36 14.62 -7.69
C CYS A 525 24.72 13.30 -7.00
N THR A 526 23.90 12.84 -6.05
CA THR A 526 24.06 11.57 -5.34
C THR A 526 23.83 10.40 -6.28
N LEU A 527 22.77 10.42 -7.11
CA LEU A 527 22.52 9.38 -8.11
C LEU A 527 23.65 9.30 -9.17
N LYS A 528 24.04 10.46 -9.73
CA LYS A 528 24.98 10.50 -10.86
C LYS A 528 26.43 10.24 -10.47
N ASN A 529 26.90 10.73 -9.32
CA ASN A 529 28.34 10.75 -9.02
C ASN A 529 28.71 10.15 -7.65
N PHE A 530 27.86 10.28 -6.63
CA PHE A 530 28.23 9.97 -5.25
C PHE A 530 27.20 9.11 -4.52
N PRO A 531 26.88 7.90 -5.02
CA PRO A 531 26.02 6.97 -4.29
C PRO A 531 26.71 6.49 -3.01
N ASN A 532 25.91 6.16 -1.99
CA ASN A 532 26.40 5.66 -0.71
C ASN A 532 25.51 4.55 -0.12
N ALA A 533 24.38 4.25 -0.78
CA ALA A 533 23.41 3.24 -0.40
C ALA A 533 22.93 2.50 -1.66
N ILE A 534 22.45 1.28 -1.49
CA ILE A 534 22.04 0.40 -2.60
C ILE A 534 20.80 0.95 -3.33
N GLU A 535 19.96 1.71 -2.64
CA GLU A 535 18.81 2.42 -3.19
C GLU A 535 19.24 3.43 -4.26
N HIS A 536 20.39 4.09 -4.07
CA HIS A 536 20.92 5.06 -5.03
C HIS A 536 21.38 4.38 -6.33
N THR A 537 22.03 3.22 -6.22
CA THR A 537 22.49 2.48 -7.40
C THR A 537 21.35 1.77 -8.11
N LEU A 538 20.29 1.35 -7.39
CA LEU A 538 19.08 0.78 -7.98
C LEU A 538 18.24 1.81 -8.73
N GLN A 539 18.03 3.00 -8.15
CA GLN A 539 17.36 4.09 -8.87
C GLN A 539 18.17 4.51 -10.10
N TRP A 540 19.50 4.61 -9.98
CA TRP A 540 20.37 4.87 -11.14
C TRP A 540 20.23 3.77 -12.20
N ALA A 541 20.21 2.49 -11.82
CA ALA A 541 20.07 1.39 -12.78
C ALA A 541 18.71 1.40 -13.49
N ARG A 542 17.64 1.82 -12.78
CA ARG A 542 16.32 2.02 -13.37
C ARG A 542 16.31 3.17 -14.39
N ASP A 543 16.96 4.29 -14.07
CA ASP A 543 17.12 5.43 -14.97
C ASP A 543 17.96 5.05 -16.21
N GLU A 544 19.02 4.26 -16.03
CA GLU A 544 19.81 3.72 -17.15
C GLU A 544 18.98 2.79 -18.03
N PHE A 545 18.13 1.93 -17.46
CA PHE A 545 17.24 1.06 -18.24
C PHE A 545 16.32 1.89 -19.15
N GLU A 546 15.64 2.90 -18.59
CA GLU A 546 14.79 3.83 -19.37
C GLU A 546 15.59 4.58 -20.44
N GLY A 547 16.75 5.11 -20.04
CA GLY A 547 17.63 5.91 -20.89
C GLY A 547 18.33 5.13 -22.00
N LEU A 548 18.40 3.80 -21.91
CA LEU A 548 18.99 2.94 -22.95
C LEU A 548 17.94 2.29 -23.85
N PHE A 549 16.84 1.79 -23.27
CA PHE A 549 15.92 0.89 -23.98
C PHE A 549 14.55 1.50 -24.33
N LYS A 550 14.15 2.60 -23.69
CA LYS A 550 12.87 3.26 -23.96
C LYS A 550 13.04 4.62 -24.62
N GLN A 551 13.64 5.57 -23.92
CA GLN A 551 13.62 6.98 -24.32
C GLN A 551 14.31 7.25 -25.67
N PRO A 552 15.50 6.71 -25.98
CA PRO A 552 16.12 6.88 -27.31
C PRO A 552 15.27 6.28 -28.43
N VAL A 553 14.61 5.15 -28.14
CA VAL A 553 13.75 4.45 -29.11
C VAL A 553 12.47 5.24 -29.38
N GLU A 554 11.80 5.75 -28.35
CA GLU A 554 10.63 6.62 -28.51
C GLU A 554 10.97 7.89 -29.28
N ASN A 555 12.10 8.53 -28.97
CA ASN A 555 12.56 9.71 -29.69
C ASN A 555 12.82 9.39 -31.18
N ALA A 556 13.48 8.25 -31.47
CA ALA A 556 13.72 7.81 -32.84
C ALA A 556 12.41 7.47 -33.57
N MET A 557 11.45 6.84 -32.89
CA MET A 557 10.13 6.56 -33.47
C MET A 557 9.36 7.85 -33.76
N GLN A 558 9.30 8.78 -32.80
CA GLN A 558 8.64 10.06 -32.99
C GLN A 558 9.28 10.85 -34.13
N TYR A 559 10.62 10.84 -34.25
CA TYR A 559 11.33 11.43 -35.39
C TYR A 559 10.87 10.84 -36.74
N LEU A 560 10.61 9.53 -36.79
CA LEU A 560 10.18 8.84 -38.01
C LEU A 560 8.69 9.02 -38.32
N THR A 561 7.84 9.22 -37.31
CA THR A 561 6.37 9.25 -37.48
C THR A 561 5.74 10.63 -37.42
N ASP A 562 6.31 11.55 -36.64
CA ASP A 562 5.76 12.89 -36.45
C ASP A 562 6.52 13.92 -37.31
N PRO A 563 5.86 14.51 -38.33
CA PRO A 563 6.49 15.52 -39.19
C PRO A 563 6.85 16.82 -38.43
N LYS A 564 6.33 17.02 -37.22
CA LYS A 564 6.62 18.17 -36.35
C LYS A 564 7.57 17.82 -35.18
N PHE A 565 8.32 16.72 -35.27
CA PHE A 565 9.24 16.30 -34.21
C PHE A 565 10.52 17.16 -34.17
N MET A 566 11.11 17.40 -35.35
CA MET A 566 11.95 18.60 -35.54
C MET A 566 11.08 19.83 -35.31
N GLU A 567 11.49 21.09 -35.33
CA GLU A 567 10.63 22.18 -34.81
C GLU A 567 10.30 22.05 -33.29
N ARG A 568 9.48 21.09 -32.82
CA ARG A 568 9.20 20.88 -31.39
C ARG A 568 10.46 20.65 -30.58
N THR A 569 11.33 19.74 -31.02
CA THR A 569 12.58 19.44 -30.31
C THR A 569 13.55 20.63 -30.31
N LEU A 570 13.57 21.46 -31.36
CA LEU A 570 14.43 22.66 -31.39
C LEU A 570 13.93 23.78 -30.47
N LYS A 571 12.64 23.77 -30.11
CA LYS A 571 12.05 24.73 -29.17
C LYS A 571 12.28 24.35 -27.70
N LEU A 572 12.86 23.17 -27.42
CA LEU A 572 13.18 22.76 -26.07
C LEU A 572 14.31 23.63 -25.48
N PRO A 573 14.26 23.93 -24.17
CA PRO A 573 15.25 24.78 -23.52
C PRO A 573 16.61 24.09 -23.33
N GLY A 574 17.68 24.87 -23.37
CA GLY A 574 19.03 24.45 -22.96
C GLY A 574 19.67 23.40 -23.88
N ALA A 575 20.30 22.38 -23.27
CA ALA A 575 21.02 21.32 -24.00
C ALA A 575 20.11 20.18 -24.50
N GLN A 576 18.82 20.19 -24.13
CA GLN A 576 17.87 19.13 -24.48
C GLN A 576 17.75 18.85 -25.99
N PRO A 577 17.72 19.87 -26.88
CA PRO A 577 17.67 19.60 -28.32
C PRO A 577 18.86 18.76 -28.81
N LEU A 578 20.05 19.03 -28.27
CA LEU A 578 21.27 18.31 -28.61
C LEU A 578 21.24 16.88 -28.08
N GLU A 579 20.82 16.69 -26.82
CA GLU A 579 20.70 15.36 -26.20
C GLU A 579 19.72 14.47 -26.96
N VAL A 580 18.54 15.00 -27.31
CA VAL A 580 17.50 14.26 -28.06
C VAL A 580 17.99 13.91 -29.46
N LEU A 581 18.55 14.87 -30.21
CA LEU A 581 19.01 14.59 -31.58
C LEU A 581 20.23 13.67 -31.63
N GLU A 582 21.15 13.77 -30.68
CA GLU A 582 22.30 12.85 -30.59
C GLU A 582 21.82 11.43 -30.25
N ALA A 583 20.81 11.28 -29.38
CA ALA A 583 20.19 9.97 -29.10
C ALA A 583 19.52 9.36 -30.34
N VAL A 584 18.80 10.16 -31.13
CA VAL A 584 18.20 9.71 -32.40
C VAL A 584 19.29 9.31 -33.39
N TYR A 585 20.33 10.13 -33.53
CA TYR A 585 21.45 9.85 -34.44
C TYR A 585 22.19 8.56 -34.07
N ARG A 586 22.44 8.32 -32.78
CA ARG A 586 23.03 7.07 -32.31
C ARG A 586 22.15 5.87 -32.63
N SER A 587 20.86 5.97 -32.32
CA SER A 587 19.90 4.87 -32.50
C SER A 587 19.72 4.47 -33.97
N LEU A 588 19.74 5.45 -34.89
CA LEU A 588 19.47 5.22 -36.31
C LEU A 588 20.73 5.03 -37.17
N VAL A 589 21.89 5.56 -36.76
CA VAL A 589 23.08 5.64 -37.62
C VAL A 589 24.30 4.98 -36.99
N THR A 590 24.82 5.50 -35.86
CA THR A 590 26.15 5.10 -35.39
C THR A 590 26.18 3.84 -34.53
N GLU A 591 25.10 3.56 -33.81
CA GLU A 591 25.00 2.42 -32.88
C GLU A 591 23.86 1.46 -33.28
N CYS A 592 23.40 1.50 -34.53
CA CYS A 592 22.38 0.60 -35.05
C CYS A 592 22.97 -0.81 -35.28
N PRO A 593 22.61 -1.84 -34.48
CA PRO A 593 23.20 -3.16 -34.60
C PRO A 593 22.64 -3.90 -35.82
N ARG A 594 23.48 -4.69 -36.51
CA ARG A 594 23.05 -5.49 -37.67
C ARG A 594 23.00 -6.98 -37.37
N ARG A 595 23.73 -7.43 -36.36
CA ARG A 595 23.79 -8.81 -35.88
C ARG A 595 23.96 -8.84 -34.37
N TRP A 596 23.76 -10.01 -33.80
CA TRP A 596 23.93 -10.28 -32.37
C TRP A 596 25.26 -9.76 -31.81
N GLU A 597 26.36 -10.04 -32.51
CA GLU A 597 27.71 -9.75 -32.03
C GLU A 597 27.96 -8.24 -31.93
N ASP A 598 27.26 -7.43 -32.73
CA ASP A 598 27.32 -5.97 -32.64
C ASP A 598 26.71 -5.48 -31.32
N CYS A 599 25.63 -6.13 -30.88
CA CYS A 599 24.99 -5.85 -29.59
C CYS A 599 25.92 -6.24 -28.42
N VAL A 600 26.64 -7.37 -28.52
CA VAL A 600 27.62 -7.82 -27.51
C VAL A 600 28.75 -6.81 -27.39
N ALA A 601 29.28 -6.35 -28.52
CA ALA A 601 30.30 -5.31 -28.56
C ALA A 601 29.81 -3.99 -27.95
N TRP A 602 28.58 -3.57 -28.27
CA TRP A 602 27.96 -2.38 -27.69
C TRP A 602 27.84 -2.48 -26.17
N ALA A 603 27.30 -3.59 -25.66
CA ALA A 603 27.12 -3.79 -24.23
C ALA A 603 28.46 -3.83 -23.46
N ARG A 604 29.50 -4.45 -24.04
CA ARG A 604 30.86 -4.43 -23.47
C ARG A 604 31.47 -3.03 -23.44
N ASN A 605 31.26 -2.23 -24.50
CA ASN A 605 31.72 -0.85 -24.57
C ASN A 605 30.97 0.04 -23.58
N HIS A 606 29.65 -0.14 -23.46
CA HIS A 606 28.83 0.55 -22.47
C HIS A 606 29.28 0.24 -21.04
N TRP A 607 29.56 -1.04 -20.73
CA TRP A 607 30.15 -1.45 -19.45
C TRP A 607 31.48 -0.72 -19.18
N GLN A 608 32.37 -0.65 -20.18
CA GLN A 608 33.65 0.06 -20.07
C GLN A 608 33.42 1.53 -19.75
N GLN A 609 32.44 2.14 -20.42
CA GLN A 609 32.14 3.54 -20.23
C GLN A 609 31.63 3.80 -18.81
N GLN A 610 30.64 3.04 -18.35
CA GLN A 610 29.97 3.32 -17.07
C GLN A 610 30.81 2.96 -15.84
N TYR A 611 31.35 1.73 -15.79
CA TYR A 611 31.99 1.21 -14.57
C TYR A 611 33.50 1.44 -14.50
N SER A 612 34.07 2.05 -15.55
CA SER A 612 35.52 2.25 -15.68
C SER A 612 35.88 3.66 -16.16
N ASN A 613 35.48 4.07 -17.36
CA ASN A 613 35.89 5.36 -17.93
C ASN A 613 35.29 6.54 -17.16
N ASN A 614 33.98 6.51 -16.89
CA ASN A 614 33.30 7.54 -16.12
C ASN A 614 33.85 7.63 -14.69
N ILE A 615 34.19 6.49 -14.07
CA ILE A 615 34.83 6.46 -12.75
C ILE A 615 36.24 7.09 -12.80
N ARG A 616 37.06 6.75 -13.80
CA ARG A 616 38.37 7.40 -13.98
C ARG A 616 38.24 8.90 -14.22
N GLN A 617 37.26 9.32 -15.01
CA GLN A 617 36.98 10.73 -15.25
C GLN A 617 36.57 11.45 -13.97
N LEU A 618 35.75 10.81 -13.14
CA LEU A 618 35.34 11.35 -11.84
C LEU A 618 36.55 11.50 -10.91
N LEU A 619 37.42 10.49 -10.82
CA LEU A 619 38.66 10.53 -10.02
C LEU A 619 39.68 11.55 -10.56
N HIS A 620 39.68 11.80 -11.87
CA HIS A 620 40.50 12.86 -12.46
C HIS A 620 39.99 14.25 -12.04
N ASN A 621 38.67 14.45 -12.07
CA ASN A 621 38.04 15.71 -11.67
C ASN A 621 38.12 15.93 -10.15
N PHE A 622 38.07 14.85 -9.37
CA PHE A 622 38.15 14.85 -7.91
C PHE A 622 39.19 13.83 -7.42
N PRO A 623 40.49 14.21 -7.40
CA PRO A 623 41.57 13.33 -6.95
C PRO A 623 41.32 12.77 -5.53
N PRO A 624 41.69 11.51 -5.24
CA PRO A 624 41.44 10.88 -3.93
C PRO A 624 41.99 11.66 -2.73
N GLU A 625 43.13 12.33 -2.91
CA GLU A 625 43.76 13.21 -1.90
C GLU A 625 42.88 14.43 -1.58
N GLN A 626 42.25 15.03 -2.60
CA GLN A 626 41.35 16.18 -2.46
C GLN A 626 40.02 15.76 -1.82
N VAL A 627 39.52 14.56 -2.11
CA VAL A 627 38.34 13.96 -1.47
C VAL A 627 38.60 13.66 0.01
N LYS A 628 39.80 13.21 0.37
CA LYS A 628 40.22 12.93 1.76
C LYS A 628 40.50 14.18 2.59
N ALA A 629 40.93 15.28 1.96
CA ALA A 629 41.39 16.51 2.61
C ALA A 629 40.34 17.62 2.80
N MET A 630 39.11 17.46 2.29
CA MET A 630 38.07 18.47 2.53
C MET A 630 37.66 18.52 4.02
N PRO A 631 37.80 19.67 4.71
CA PRO A 631 37.00 19.93 5.90
C PRO A 631 35.53 20.09 5.47
N THR A 632 34.60 19.83 6.38
CA THR A 632 33.11 19.80 6.20
C THR A 632 32.50 20.72 5.12
N PRO A 633 31.38 20.30 4.49
CA PRO A 633 31.12 20.50 3.08
C PRO A 633 30.51 21.87 2.72
N ARG A 634 30.95 22.47 1.61
CA ARG A 634 30.30 23.62 0.95
C ARG A 634 29.33 23.23 -0.17
N LEU A 635 29.17 21.93 -0.45
CA LEU A 635 28.13 21.40 -1.35
C LEU A 635 27.32 20.37 -0.56
N ASN A 636 26.00 20.41 -0.68
CA ASN A 636 24.98 19.54 -0.05
C ASN A 636 25.16 18.02 -0.33
N CYS A 637 26.33 17.45 -0.07
CA CYS A 637 26.69 16.07 -0.33
C CYS A 637 27.48 15.53 0.87
N ILE A 638 26.98 14.43 1.42
CA ILE A 638 27.68 13.50 2.32
C ILE A 638 29.12 13.25 1.81
N ARG A 639 30.11 13.08 2.69
CA ARG A 639 31.50 12.76 2.29
C ARG A 639 31.49 11.58 1.30
N PRO A 640 31.93 11.78 0.04
CA PRO A 640 31.76 10.77 -1.00
C PRO A 640 32.70 9.58 -0.77
N ARG A 641 32.17 8.37 -0.96
CA ARG A 641 32.98 7.14 -1.00
C ARG A 641 33.89 7.20 -2.24
N PRO A 642 35.22 7.11 -2.09
CA PRO A 642 36.13 7.21 -3.23
C PRO A 642 35.94 5.99 -4.14
N PRO A 643 35.51 6.16 -5.40
CA PRO A 643 35.19 5.01 -6.23
C PRO A 643 36.45 4.34 -6.77
N LEU A 644 36.33 3.06 -7.13
CA LEU A 644 37.38 2.28 -7.79
C LEU A 644 36.93 1.91 -9.22
N ALA A 645 37.72 2.30 -10.22
CA ALA A 645 37.46 1.93 -11.60
C ALA A 645 37.67 0.43 -11.81
N MET A 646 36.65 -0.26 -12.34
CA MET A 646 36.71 -1.70 -12.56
C MET A 646 37.49 -2.06 -13.83
N LEU A 647 38.08 -3.26 -13.81
CA LEU A 647 38.66 -3.92 -14.98
C LEU A 647 37.76 -5.11 -15.35
N PHE A 648 37.40 -5.21 -16.63
CA PHE A 648 36.58 -6.33 -17.11
C PHE A 648 37.38 -7.63 -17.04
N ARG A 649 36.79 -8.69 -16.52
CA ARG A 649 37.40 -10.03 -16.47
C ARG A 649 36.44 -11.05 -17.09
N SER A 650 36.95 -11.85 -18.03
CA SER A 650 36.23 -13.00 -18.59
C SER A 650 36.35 -14.20 -17.63
N PRO A 651 35.33 -15.08 -17.51
CA PRO A 651 35.44 -16.32 -16.74
C PRO A 651 36.59 -17.26 -17.17
N ASP A 652 37.13 -17.11 -18.38
CA ASP A 652 38.24 -17.92 -18.90
C ASP A 652 39.64 -17.42 -18.47
N ASP A 653 39.74 -16.33 -17.70
CA ASP A 653 41.02 -15.71 -17.34
C ASP A 653 41.65 -16.43 -16.12
N SER A 654 42.56 -17.36 -16.41
CA SER A 654 43.25 -18.23 -15.45
C SER A 654 44.31 -17.49 -14.63
N PHE A 655 43.90 -16.60 -13.72
CA PHE A 655 44.78 -16.02 -12.69
C PHE A 655 44.23 -16.30 -11.28
N HIS A 656 44.97 -17.12 -10.53
CA HIS A 656 44.66 -17.58 -9.18
C HIS A 656 44.58 -16.43 -8.15
N GLY A 657 43.35 -16.03 -7.84
CA GLY A 657 42.97 -15.31 -6.61
C GLY A 657 41.53 -15.72 -6.25
N PRO A 658 41.09 -15.65 -4.99
CA PRO A 658 39.78 -16.15 -4.59
C PRO A 658 38.70 -15.39 -5.35
N ILE A 659 38.06 -16.08 -6.30
CA ILE A 659 36.91 -15.61 -7.06
C ILE A 659 35.77 -15.47 -6.06
N ARG A 660 35.43 -14.24 -5.64
CA ARG A 660 34.11 -13.97 -5.06
C ARG A 660 33.09 -14.24 -6.18
N GLY A 661 32.17 -15.17 -5.98
CA GLY A 661 31.34 -15.84 -6.99
C GLY A 661 30.40 -14.96 -7.84
N GLU A 662 30.51 -13.63 -7.77
CA GLU A 662 29.60 -12.67 -8.42
C GLU A 662 30.12 -12.20 -9.80
N ASN A 663 31.44 -12.26 -10.06
CA ASN A 663 32.01 -11.90 -11.37
C ASN A 663 31.69 -12.89 -12.51
N SER A 664 31.26 -14.12 -12.18
CA SER A 664 30.78 -15.09 -13.20
C SER A 664 29.38 -14.74 -13.71
N PHE A 665 28.61 -13.92 -12.99
CA PHE A 665 27.23 -13.55 -13.33
C PHE A 665 27.17 -12.43 -14.38
N ALA A 666 28.14 -11.50 -14.36
CA ALA A 666 28.23 -10.37 -15.30
C ALA A 666 28.48 -10.80 -16.76
N CYS A 667 29.21 -11.89 -16.98
CA CYS A 667 29.42 -12.44 -18.33
C CYS A 667 28.21 -13.22 -18.86
N GLY A 668 27.46 -13.91 -17.99
CA GLY A 668 26.23 -14.61 -18.39
C GLY A 668 25.09 -13.66 -18.79
N LEU A 669 25.05 -12.47 -18.20
CA LEU A 669 24.02 -11.46 -18.47
C LEU A 669 24.23 -10.71 -19.80
N LEU A 670 25.50 -10.54 -20.22
CA LEU A 670 25.86 -10.00 -21.54
C LEU A 670 25.35 -10.91 -22.67
N ASP A 671 25.29 -12.23 -22.47
CA ASP A 671 24.73 -13.17 -23.46
C ASP A 671 23.18 -13.22 -23.44
N SER A 672 22.52 -12.84 -22.34
CA SER A 672 21.05 -12.98 -22.20
C SER A 672 20.27 -11.68 -22.45
N VAL A 673 20.77 -10.50 -22.03
CA VAL A 673 20.10 -9.20 -22.25
C VAL A 673 19.96 -8.85 -23.73
N LEU A 674 20.81 -9.43 -24.57
CA LEU A 674 20.84 -9.10 -25.98
C LEU A 674 19.79 -9.87 -26.80
N VAL A 675 19.20 -10.97 -26.29
CA VAL A 675 18.33 -11.93 -27.03
C VAL A 675 17.15 -11.25 -27.73
N THR A 676 16.74 -10.09 -27.23
CA THR A 676 15.67 -9.22 -27.72
C THR A 676 16.05 -8.32 -28.89
N MET A 677 17.33 -8.12 -29.22
CA MET A 677 17.78 -7.33 -30.38
C MET A 677 17.92 -8.19 -31.66
N ARG A 678 16.85 -8.88 -32.07
CA ARG A 678 16.78 -9.52 -33.39
C ARG A 678 16.23 -8.54 -34.44
N PRO A 679 17.04 -8.02 -35.37
CA PRO A 679 16.50 -7.37 -36.57
C PRO A 679 15.83 -8.40 -37.48
N HIS A 680 14.62 -8.10 -37.97
CA HIS A 680 14.06 -8.80 -39.13
C HIS A 680 14.86 -8.41 -40.38
N ARG A 681 15.31 -9.43 -41.14
CA ARG A 681 16.20 -9.31 -42.32
C ARG A 681 15.68 -8.35 -43.39
N ILE A 682 16.47 -7.34 -43.81
CA ILE A 682 16.44 -6.71 -45.15
C ILE A 682 17.88 -6.27 -45.56
N GLY A 683 18.20 -6.34 -46.86
CA GLY A 683 19.56 -6.37 -47.48
C GLY A 683 20.38 -5.05 -47.61
N PRO A 684 21.57 -5.09 -48.27
CA PRO A 684 22.63 -4.06 -48.17
C PRO A 684 22.51 -2.96 -49.26
N PRO A 685 22.92 -1.68 -49.02
CA PRO A 685 24.30 -1.17 -49.28
C PRO A 685 24.67 0.12 -48.46
N PRO A 686 25.67 0.97 -48.84
CA PRO A 686 27.09 0.77 -49.15
C PRO A 686 28.03 1.24 -48.01
N ALA A 687 29.35 1.11 -48.25
CA ALA A 687 30.42 1.06 -47.26
C ALA A 687 30.93 2.39 -46.67
N GLY A 688 31.45 2.27 -45.44
CA GLY A 688 32.55 3.07 -44.88
C GLY A 688 32.12 4.22 -43.98
N HIS A 689 32.60 4.24 -42.73
CA HIS A 689 33.62 5.19 -42.24
C HIS A 689 34.06 4.76 -40.83
N HIS A 690 35.37 4.87 -40.58
CA HIS A 690 36.04 4.48 -39.35
C HIS A 690 35.67 5.36 -38.16
N CYS A 691 35.52 4.72 -37.00
CA CYS A 691 35.32 5.36 -35.70
C CYS A 691 36.62 6.07 -35.28
N ALA A 692 36.57 7.40 -35.12
CA ALA A 692 37.66 8.20 -34.56
C ALA A 692 37.23 8.82 -33.22
N ASN A 693 38.02 8.54 -32.18
CA ASN A 693 37.90 9.12 -30.85
C ASN A 693 38.53 10.53 -30.78
N LEU A 694 38.07 11.29 -29.78
CA LEU A 694 38.70 12.44 -29.11
C LEU A 694 38.71 13.79 -29.86
N HIS A 695 37.74 14.66 -29.53
CA HIS A 695 37.87 16.11 -29.70
C HIS A 695 37.36 16.89 -28.47
N PRO A 696 37.87 18.12 -28.21
CA PRO A 696 37.51 18.97 -27.07
C PRO A 696 36.08 19.52 -27.21
N PRO A 697 35.50 20.19 -26.19
CA PRO A 697 34.09 20.58 -26.22
C PRO A 697 33.85 21.61 -27.33
N LEU A 698 33.24 21.15 -28.43
CA LEU A 698 32.67 21.99 -29.47
C LEU A 698 31.53 22.83 -28.87
N ARG A 699 31.40 24.08 -29.32
CA ARG A 699 30.26 24.93 -28.98
C ARG A 699 28.97 24.19 -29.32
N HIS A 700 28.06 24.04 -28.35
CA HIS A 700 26.84 23.23 -28.45
C HIS A 700 26.02 23.48 -29.73
N ASP A 701 25.97 24.72 -30.22
CA ASP A 701 25.22 25.08 -31.42
C ASP A 701 25.83 24.52 -32.72
N SER A 702 27.16 24.40 -32.81
CA SER A 702 27.83 23.88 -34.01
C SER A 702 27.53 22.41 -34.25
N ARG A 703 27.52 21.61 -33.18
CA ARG A 703 27.21 20.17 -33.25
C ARG A 703 25.73 19.93 -33.59
N LEU A 704 24.85 20.79 -33.09
CA LEU A 704 23.42 20.70 -33.38
C LEU A 704 23.13 20.91 -34.86
N GLU A 705 23.78 21.88 -35.51
CA GLU A 705 23.65 22.09 -36.96
C GLU A 705 24.23 20.92 -37.77
N GLU A 706 25.34 20.31 -37.34
CA GLU A 706 25.88 19.09 -37.97
C GLU A 706 24.86 17.94 -37.92
N LEU A 707 24.27 17.67 -36.75
CA LEU A 707 23.30 16.58 -36.57
C LEU A 707 22.10 16.70 -37.51
N LYS A 708 21.60 17.93 -37.75
CA LYS A 708 20.49 18.15 -38.70
C LYS A 708 20.82 17.68 -40.11
N THR A 709 22.08 17.74 -40.51
CA THR A 709 22.53 17.29 -41.84
C THR A 709 22.86 15.81 -41.90
N LEU A 710 23.27 15.21 -40.78
CA LEU A 710 23.68 13.81 -40.68
C LEU A 710 22.50 12.85 -40.43
N LEU A 711 21.39 13.36 -39.88
CA LEU A 711 20.19 12.56 -39.65
C LEU A 711 19.52 12.15 -40.97
N PRO A 712 19.17 10.86 -41.14
CA PRO A 712 18.58 10.36 -42.37
C PRO A 712 17.15 10.87 -42.55
N SER A 713 16.75 11.19 -43.79
CA SER A 713 15.38 11.63 -44.07
C SER A 713 14.37 10.53 -43.74
N SER A 714 13.19 10.90 -43.22
CA SER A 714 12.12 9.96 -42.83
C SER A 714 11.79 8.92 -43.91
N ASP A 715 11.85 9.32 -45.18
CA ASP A 715 11.54 8.47 -46.33
C ASP A 715 12.58 7.35 -46.53
N SER A 716 13.85 7.61 -46.19
CA SER A 716 14.97 6.67 -46.37
C SER A 716 15.02 5.54 -45.34
N VAL A 717 14.29 5.69 -44.23
CA VAL A 717 14.30 4.76 -43.07
C VAL A 717 12.91 4.15 -42.78
N SER A 718 11.94 4.37 -43.67
CA SER A 718 10.53 3.99 -43.55
C SER A 718 10.24 2.48 -43.35
N GLN A 719 11.26 1.63 -43.46
CA GLN A 719 11.17 0.18 -43.22
C GLN A 719 11.63 -0.28 -41.83
N PHE A 720 12.17 0.62 -40.99
CA PHE A 720 12.62 0.28 -39.64
C PHE A 720 11.46 0.36 -38.64
N ARG A 721 11.28 -0.71 -37.85
CA ARG A 721 10.47 -0.71 -36.64
C ARG A 721 11.39 -0.89 -35.44
N LEU A 722 11.53 0.16 -34.64
CA LEU A 722 12.08 0.05 -33.31
C LEU A 722 10.94 -0.25 -32.33
N CYS A 723 11.24 -0.98 -31.26
CA CYS A 723 10.29 -1.30 -30.21
C CYS A 723 10.84 -0.74 -28.89
N PRO A 724 10.21 0.29 -28.30
CA PRO A 724 10.60 0.75 -26.97
C PRO A 724 10.28 -0.38 -25.99
N ILE A 725 11.14 -0.54 -24.98
CA ILE A 725 10.93 -1.55 -23.94
C ILE A 725 10.32 -0.86 -22.72
N ASP A 726 9.04 -1.15 -22.48
CA ASP A 726 8.39 -0.78 -21.23
C ASP A 726 8.87 -1.71 -20.12
N PHE A 727 9.32 -1.10 -19.02
CA PHE A 727 9.76 -1.85 -17.87
C PHE A 727 8.60 -2.62 -17.22
N GLU A 728 8.75 -3.93 -17.22
CA GLU A 728 7.90 -4.89 -16.53
C GLU A 728 8.74 -5.65 -15.49
N LYS A 729 8.33 -5.56 -14.22
CA LYS A 729 9.04 -6.11 -13.07
C LYS A 729 8.66 -7.56 -12.77
N ASP A 730 7.44 -7.97 -13.14
CA ASP A 730 6.85 -9.26 -12.71
C ASP A 730 7.05 -10.40 -13.72
N ASP A 731 7.65 -10.11 -14.86
CA ASP A 731 8.02 -11.12 -15.86
C ASP A 731 9.53 -11.43 -15.76
N ASP A 732 9.85 -12.56 -15.14
CA ASP A 732 11.24 -13.02 -14.97
C ASP A 732 11.90 -13.48 -16.28
N THR A 733 11.17 -13.51 -17.40
CA THR A 733 11.68 -13.97 -18.70
C THR A 733 12.11 -12.83 -19.62
N ASN A 734 11.78 -11.58 -19.28
CA ASN A 734 12.08 -10.40 -20.10
C ASN A 734 13.46 -9.77 -19.84
N PHE A 735 14.20 -10.27 -18.84
CA PHE A 735 15.53 -9.80 -18.41
C PHE A 735 15.59 -8.37 -17.85
N HIS A 736 14.47 -7.70 -17.58
CA HIS A 736 14.46 -6.33 -17.06
C HIS A 736 15.07 -6.26 -15.66
N MET A 737 14.60 -7.12 -14.75
CA MET A 737 15.13 -7.19 -13.40
C MET A 737 16.58 -7.71 -13.37
N ASP A 738 16.92 -8.63 -14.27
CA ASP A 738 18.30 -9.11 -14.44
C ASP A 738 19.27 -7.97 -14.76
N PHE A 739 18.89 -7.10 -15.71
CA PHE A 739 19.67 -5.90 -16.04
C PHE A 739 19.82 -4.98 -14.82
N ILE A 740 18.72 -4.64 -14.15
CA ILE A 740 18.73 -3.70 -13.02
C ILE A 740 19.61 -4.20 -11.88
N VAL A 741 19.48 -5.47 -11.50
CA VAL A 741 20.27 -6.09 -10.42
C VAL A 741 21.75 -6.03 -10.75
N ALA A 742 22.13 -6.47 -11.95
CA ALA A 742 23.53 -6.48 -12.37
C ALA A 742 24.09 -5.05 -12.47
N ALA A 743 23.37 -4.14 -13.11
CA ALA A 743 23.82 -2.77 -13.31
C ALA A 743 24.00 -2.03 -11.98
N SER A 744 23.07 -2.22 -11.04
CA SER A 744 23.15 -1.67 -9.70
C SER A 744 24.31 -2.26 -8.91
N ASN A 745 24.47 -3.59 -8.89
CA ASN A 745 25.51 -4.24 -8.07
C ASN A 745 26.93 -3.96 -8.60
N LEU A 746 27.12 -3.84 -9.93
CA LEU A 746 28.39 -3.39 -10.51
C LEU A 746 28.73 -1.96 -10.06
N ARG A 747 27.73 -1.07 -10.04
CA ARG A 747 27.91 0.28 -9.52
C ARG A 747 28.13 0.26 -8.01
N ALA A 748 27.47 -0.62 -7.27
CA ALA A 748 27.68 -0.78 -5.84
C ALA A 748 29.15 -1.17 -5.56
N GLU A 749 29.73 -2.09 -6.33
CA GLU A 749 31.15 -2.45 -6.25
C GLU A 749 32.08 -1.27 -6.54
N ASN A 750 31.77 -0.41 -7.53
CA ASN A 750 32.57 0.80 -7.76
C ASN A 750 32.71 1.67 -6.50
N TYR A 751 31.69 1.71 -5.64
CA TYR A 751 31.63 2.60 -4.47
C TYR A 751 31.69 1.84 -3.13
N ASP A 752 32.08 0.56 -3.14
CA ASP A 752 32.15 -0.31 -1.96
C ASP A 752 30.83 -0.35 -1.16
N ILE A 753 29.71 -0.35 -1.89
CA ILE A 753 28.35 -0.47 -1.34
C ILE A 753 27.98 -1.97 -1.31
N PRO A 754 27.44 -2.50 -0.19
CA PRO A 754 26.96 -3.87 -0.14
C PRO A 754 25.90 -4.14 -1.23
N PRO A 755 26.05 -5.21 -2.03
CA PRO A 755 25.10 -5.52 -3.10
C PRO A 755 23.73 -5.94 -2.55
N ALA A 756 22.70 -5.86 -3.40
CA ALA A 756 21.38 -6.41 -3.13
C ALA A 756 21.11 -7.67 -3.96
N ASP A 757 20.32 -8.59 -3.42
CA ASP A 757 19.77 -9.71 -4.19
C ASP A 757 18.61 -9.26 -5.10
N ARG A 758 18.18 -10.15 -6.00
CA ARG A 758 17.09 -9.90 -6.96
C ARG A 758 15.81 -9.45 -6.24
N HIS A 759 15.48 -10.08 -5.13
CA HIS A 759 14.25 -9.81 -4.38
C HIS A 759 14.24 -8.39 -3.78
N LYS A 760 15.32 -7.96 -3.12
CA LYS A 760 15.46 -6.59 -2.61
C LYS A 760 15.55 -5.58 -3.75
N SER A 761 16.23 -5.91 -4.85
CA SER A 761 16.28 -5.04 -6.03
C SER A 761 14.91 -4.85 -6.69
N LYS A 762 14.10 -5.92 -6.78
CA LYS A 762 12.75 -5.89 -7.35
C LYS A 762 11.81 -5.00 -6.53
N LEU A 763 11.88 -5.06 -5.20
CA LEU A 763 11.15 -4.17 -4.30
C LEU A 763 11.39 -2.70 -4.63
N ILE A 764 12.67 -2.30 -4.66
CA ILE A 764 13.08 -0.90 -4.76
C ILE A 764 12.90 -0.39 -6.19
N ALA A 765 13.45 -1.09 -7.19
CA ALA A 765 13.43 -0.64 -8.59
C ALA A 765 12.05 -0.81 -9.24
N GLY A 766 11.30 -1.82 -8.80
CA GLY A 766 9.92 -2.05 -9.20
C GLY A 766 8.90 -1.15 -8.48
N LYS A 767 9.35 -0.36 -7.50
CA LYS A 767 8.50 0.42 -6.59
C LYS A 767 7.33 -0.41 -6.05
N ILE A 768 7.59 -1.65 -5.67
CA ILE A 768 6.55 -2.55 -5.16
C ILE A 768 6.06 -1.99 -3.82
N ILE A 769 4.75 -1.84 -3.70
CA ILE A 769 4.10 -1.44 -2.45
C ILE A 769 3.82 -2.73 -1.68
N PRO A 770 4.48 -2.97 -0.52
CA PRO A 770 4.19 -4.15 0.28
C PRO A 770 2.71 -4.19 0.63
N ALA A 771 2.08 -5.37 0.55
CA ALA A 771 0.67 -5.55 0.86
C ALA A 771 0.43 -6.92 1.49
N ILE A 772 -0.61 -7.02 2.31
CA ILE A 772 -1.03 -8.27 2.94
C ILE A 772 -2.55 -8.31 3.09
N ALA A 773 -3.14 -9.48 2.85
CA ALA A 773 -4.60 -9.66 2.80
C ALA A 773 -5.30 -9.26 4.12
N THR A 774 -4.62 -9.38 5.26
CA THR A 774 -5.12 -9.02 6.60
C THR A 774 -5.44 -7.53 6.69
N THR A 775 -4.48 -6.66 6.32
CA THR A 775 -4.66 -5.21 6.33
C THR A 775 -5.68 -4.77 5.29
N THR A 776 -5.68 -5.38 4.10
CA THR A 776 -6.69 -5.10 3.07
C THR A 776 -8.11 -5.40 3.56
N ALA A 777 -8.33 -6.58 4.14
CA ALA A 777 -9.65 -6.93 4.70
C ALA A 777 -10.06 -5.98 5.83
N ALA A 778 -9.10 -5.61 6.69
CA ALA A 778 -9.36 -4.70 7.80
C ALA A 778 -9.81 -3.31 7.32
N VAL A 779 -9.06 -2.71 6.40
CA VAL A 779 -9.37 -1.40 5.79
C VAL A 779 -10.71 -1.43 5.06
N VAL A 780 -10.97 -2.45 4.25
CA VAL A 780 -12.24 -2.54 3.50
C VAL A 780 -13.44 -2.72 4.42
N GLY A 781 -13.28 -3.45 5.53
CA GLY A 781 -14.31 -3.52 6.56
C GLY A 781 -14.72 -2.13 7.07
N LEU A 782 -13.74 -1.28 7.38
CA LEU A 782 -14.00 0.11 7.80
C LEU A 782 -14.62 0.95 6.68
N VAL A 783 -14.16 0.83 5.43
CA VAL A 783 -14.77 1.51 4.27
C VAL A 783 -16.26 1.19 4.15
N CYS A 784 -16.61 -0.10 4.30
CA CYS A 784 -17.99 -0.54 4.17
C CYS A 784 -18.88 -0.14 5.36
N LEU A 785 -18.29 0.14 6.54
CA LEU A 785 -19.01 0.76 7.66
C LEU A 785 -19.38 2.22 7.33
N GLU A 786 -18.47 2.99 6.73
CA GLU A 786 -18.78 4.35 6.28
C GLU A 786 -19.79 4.34 5.12
N LEU A 787 -19.72 3.36 4.21
CA LEU A 787 -20.71 3.17 3.14
C LEU A 787 -22.15 3.08 3.67
N LEU A 788 -22.36 2.36 4.79
CA LEU A 788 -23.69 2.25 5.41
C LEU A 788 -24.22 3.62 5.83
N LYS A 789 -23.35 4.51 6.32
CA LYS A 789 -23.71 5.88 6.72
C LYS A 789 -24.03 6.76 5.50
N VAL A 790 -23.25 6.60 4.43
CA VAL A 790 -23.48 7.30 3.15
C VAL A 790 -24.85 6.93 2.57
N VAL A 791 -25.18 5.64 2.51
CA VAL A 791 -26.46 5.16 1.97
C VAL A 791 -27.64 5.60 2.84
N GLN A 792 -27.46 5.67 4.16
CA GLN A 792 -28.47 6.22 5.08
C GLN A 792 -28.60 7.74 4.98
N GLY A 793 -27.66 8.43 4.32
CA GLY A 793 -27.70 9.87 4.12
C GLY A 793 -27.33 10.66 5.38
N HIS A 794 -26.41 10.15 6.20
CA HIS A 794 -25.94 10.86 7.39
C HIS A 794 -25.41 12.26 7.04
N ARG A 795 -25.70 13.24 7.91
CA ARG A 795 -25.39 14.67 7.72
C ARG A 795 -24.54 15.26 8.83
N ARG A 796 -24.35 14.56 9.94
CA ARG A 796 -23.52 15.05 11.04
C ARG A 796 -22.08 14.59 10.85
N LEU A 797 -21.14 15.53 11.00
CA LEU A 797 -19.72 15.25 10.85
C LEU A 797 -19.26 14.20 11.86
N GLU A 798 -19.76 14.27 13.11
CA GLU A 798 -19.43 13.34 14.18
C GLU A 798 -19.83 11.89 13.92
N SER A 799 -20.75 11.63 12.97
CA SER A 799 -21.15 10.28 12.61
C SER A 799 -20.09 9.58 11.74
N TYR A 800 -19.35 10.32 10.92
CA TYR A 800 -18.33 9.77 10.04
C TYR A 800 -17.00 9.59 10.78
N LYS A 801 -16.18 8.65 10.29
CA LYS A 801 -14.85 8.38 10.85
C LYS A 801 -13.84 8.13 9.73
N ASN A 802 -12.77 8.92 9.72
CA ASN A 802 -11.53 8.55 9.05
C ASN A 802 -10.78 7.57 9.96
N GLY A 803 -10.30 6.47 9.38
CA GLY A 803 -9.66 5.39 10.13
C GLY A 803 -8.17 5.27 9.79
N PHE A 804 -7.35 5.00 10.80
CA PHE A 804 -5.91 4.76 10.66
C PHE A 804 -5.53 3.54 11.49
N MET A 805 -4.74 2.65 10.92
CA MET A 805 -4.27 1.45 11.63
C MET A 805 -2.86 1.08 11.22
N ASN A 806 -2.14 0.42 12.13
CA ASN A 806 -0.91 -0.28 11.79
C ASN A 806 -0.90 -1.61 12.53
N LEU A 807 -1.17 -2.71 11.84
CA LEU A 807 -1.30 -4.04 12.44
C LEU A 807 0.03 -4.64 12.91
N ALA A 808 1.18 -4.05 12.55
CA ALA A 808 2.46 -4.42 13.15
C ALA A 808 2.57 -3.95 14.61
N LEU A 809 1.74 -2.96 14.95
CA LEU A 809 1.53 -2.45 16.29
C LEU A 809 0.09 -2.79 16.71
N PRO A 810 -0.24 -2.70 18.00
CA PRO A 810 -1.63 -2.67 18.44
C PRO A 810 -2.23 -1.26 18.23
N PHE A 811 -2.05 -0.65 17.04
CA PHE A 811 -2.43 0.75 16.79
C PHE A 811 -3.65 0.88 15.90
N PHE A 812 -4.65 1.58 16.43
CA PHE A 812 -5.87 2.02 15.75
C PHE A 812 -6.17 3.45 16.19
N ALA A 813 -6.58 4.29 15.26
CA ALA A 813 -7.05 5.63 15.55
C ALA A 813 -8.18 5.98 14.59
N PHE A 814 -9.19 6.65 15.12
CA PHE A 814 -10.27 7.21 14.34
C PHE A 814 -10.36 8.70 14.61
N SER A 815 -10.63 9.48 13.57
CA SER A 815 -10.89 10.91 13.69
C SER A 815 -12.13 11.27 12.90
N GLU A 816 -12.82 12.32 13.30
CA GLU A 816 -13.85 12.92 12.47
C GLU A 816 -13.21 13.46 11.17
N PRO A 817 -13.88 13.37 10.02
CA PRO A 817 -13.44 14.07 8.83
C PRO A 817 -13.39 15.57 9.07
N ILE A 818 -12.48 16.28 8.40
CA ILE A 818 -12.43 17.74 8.48
C ILE A 818 -13.60 18.30 7.66
N ALA A 819 -14.28 19.30 8.21
CA ALA A 819 -15.37 20.00 7.51
C ALA A 819 -14.82 20.78 6.31
N ALA A 820 -15.63 20.92 5.25
CA ALA A 820 -15.25 21.75 4.10
C ALA A 820 -15.00 23.20 4.56
N PRO A 821 -13.83 23.80 4.27
CA PRO A 821 -13.57 25.19 4.62
C PRO A 821 -14.61 26.12 3.96
N SER A 822 -15.13 27.06 4.76
CA SER A 822 -16.05 28.10 4.29
C SER A 822 -15.26 29.37 3.97
N HIS A 823 -15.40 29.85 2.75
CA HIS A 823 -14.85 31.09 2.22
C HIS A 823 -15.99 32.09 2.00
N LYS A 824 -15.66 33.37 1.86
CA LYS A 824 -16.64 34.43 1.60
C LYS A 824 -16.24 35.27 0.41
N TYR A 825 -17.20 35.56 -0.46
CA TYR A 825 -17.12 36.69 -1.39
C TYR A 825 -18.27 37.65 -1.07
N TYR A 826 -17.93 38.88 -0.70
CA TYR A 826 -18.87 39.85 -0.10
C TYR A 826 -19.66 39.23 1.08
N GLU A 827 -20.99 39.13 0.95
CA GLU A 827 -21.90 38.58 1.96
C GLU A 827 -22.29 37.11 1.70
N VAL A 828 -21.69 36.45 0.70
CA VAL A 828 -22.03 35.08 0.31
C VAL A 828 -20.96 34.10 0.80
N ASP A 829 -21.38 33.16 1.65
CA ASP A 829 -20.59 32.01 2.07
C ASP A 829 -20.54 30.94 0.97
N TRP A 830 -19.37 30.34 0.76
CA TRP A 830 -19.18 29.23 -0.17
C TRP A 830 -18.09 28.26 0.28
N THR A 831 -18.16 27.03 -0.21
CA THR A 831 -17.21 25.94 0.06
C THR A 831 -16.75 25.30 -1.26
N LEU A 832 -15.78 24.38 -1.20
CA LEU A 832 -15.31 23.62 -2.38
C LEU A 832 -16.43 22.89 -3.16
N TRP A 833 -17.61 22.68 -2.56
CA TRP A 833 -18.76 22.01 -3.16
C TRP A 833 -19.70 22.95 -3.94
N ASP A 834 -19.58 24.24 -3.69
CA ASP A 834 -20.37 25.28 -4.33
C ASP A 834 -19.82 25.63 -5.70
N ARG A 835 -20.72 26.06 -6.59
CA ARG A 835 -20.36 26.45 -7.96
C ARG A 835 -21.40 27.39 -8.54
N PHE A 836 -21.00 28.21 -9.50
CA PHE A 836 -21.93 28.92 -10.37
C PHE A 836 -22.38 28.02 -11.52
N GLU A 837 -23.68 27.94 -11.74
CA GLU A 837 -24.27 27.22 -12.86
C GLU A 837 -24.69 28.23 -13.94
N VAL A 838 -23.95 28.28 -15.05
CA VAL A 838 -24.18 29.22 -16.15
C VAL A 838 -24.66 28.47 -17.38
N LYS A 839 -25.88 28.77 -17.82
CA LYS A 839 -26.42 28.25 -19.08
C LYS A 839 -25.79 28.99 -20.24
N GLY A 840 -24.99 28.29 -21.03
CA GLY A 840 -24.30 28.83 -22.18
C GLY A 840 -25.21 29.08 -23.36
N LEU A 841 -26.23 28.25 -23.59
CA LEU A 841 -27.22 28.51 -24.63
C LEU A 841 -28.25 29.55 -24.17
N GLN A 842 -28.43 30.57 -24.98
CA GLN A 842 -29.48 31.56 -24.78
C GLN A 842 -30.83 31.05 -25.28
N PRO A 843 -31.95 31.67 -24.86
CA PRO A 843 -33.28 31.34 -25.40
C PRO A 843 -33.37 31.46 -26.94
N SER A 844 -32.48 32.24 -27.57
CA SER A 844 -32.37 32.36 -29.03
C SER A 844 -31.75 31.14 -29.72
N GLY A 845 -31.13 30.22 -28.96
CA GLY A 845 -30.34 29.11 -29.50
C GLY A 845 -28.89 29.46 -29.81
N GLU A 846 -28.48 30.73 -29.62
CA GLU A 846 -27.08 31.16 -29.75
C GLU A 846 -26.32 30.96 -28.43
N GLU A 847 -25.03 30.63 -28.53
CA GLU A 847 -24.15 30.53 -27.36
C GLU A 847 -23.86 31.92 -26.78
N MET A 848 -23.78 32.00 -25.46
CA MET A 848 -23.50 33.22 -24.73
C MET A 848 -22.11 33.72 -25.07
N THR A 849 -22.03 34.96 -25.55
CA THR A 849 -20.76 35.62 -25.84
C THR A 849 -19.97 35.86 -24.56
N LEU A 850 -18.64 35.95 -24.68
CA LEU A 850 -17.76 36.32 -23.57
C LEU A 850 -18.21 37.62 -22.87
N LYS A 851 -18.67 38.61 -23.64
CA LYS A 851 -19.18 39.86 -23.06
C LYS A 851 -20.39 39.61 -22.16
N GLN A 852 -21.36 38.82 -22.62
CA GLN A 852 -22.55 38.48 -21.84
C GLN A 852 -22.21 37.65 -20.59
N PHE A 853 -21.20 36.77 -20.68
CA PHE A 853 -20.69 36.04 -19.52
C PHE A 853 -20.07 36.98 -18.48
N LEU A 854 -19.24 37.95 -18.91
CA LEU A 854 -18.68 38.96 -18.01
C LEU A 854 -19.76 39.86 -17.41
N ASP A 855 -20.75 40.28 -18.21
CA ASP A 855 -21.87 41.09 -17.73
C ASP A 855 -22.72 40.31 -16.71
N TYR A 856 -22.93 38.99 -16.90
CA TYR A 856 -23.60 38.12 -15.94
C TYR A 856 -22.92 38.14 -14.56
N PHE A 857 -21.60 38.00 -14.49
CA PHE A 857 -20.87 38.05 -13.22
C PHE A 857 -20.82 39.46 -12.61
N LYS A 858 -20.73 40.52 -13.43
CA LYS A 858 -20.83 41.90 -12.91
C LYS A 858 -22.18 42.17 -12.27
N LEU A 859 -23.27 41.69 -12.87
CA LEU A 859 -24.63 41.79 -12.33
C LEU A 859 -24.83 40.92 -11.09
N CYS A 860 -24.27 39.70 -11.06
CA CYS A 860 -24.49 38.75 -9.97
C CYS A 860 -23.59 38.99 -8.75
N CYS A 861 -22.36 39.49 -8.94
CA CYS A 861 -21.38 39.63 -7.88
C CYS A 861 -21.20 41.07 -7.37
N ASN A 862 -21.93 42.06 -7.91
CA ASN A 862 -22.03 43.42 -7.36
C ASN A 862 -20.66 44.10 -7.06
N ASP A 863 -19.70 43.94 -7.96
CA ASP A 863 -18.36 44.49 -7.78
C ASP A 863 -18.34 46.01 -7.96
N LEU A 864 -18.38 46.71 -6.82
CA LEU A 864 -18.32 48.17 -6.73
C LEU A 864 -16.90 48.70 -6.44
N HIS A 865 -15.93 47.82 -6.16
CA HIS A 865 -14.64 48.20 -5.57
C HIS A 865 -13.39 47.69 -6.32
N ASP A 866 -13.54 46.93 -7.41
CA ASP A 866 -12.43 46.51 -8.30
C ASP A 866 -11.37 45.70 -7.53
N GLU A 867 -11.80 44.94 -6.52
CA GLU A 867 -10.95 44.07 -5.70
C GLU A 867 -10.96 42.63 -6.26
N ASP A 868 -9.80 41.98 -6.29
CA ASP A 868 -9.71 40.56 -6.66
C ASP A 868 -10.33 39.70 -5.56
N VAL A 869 -11.43 39.01 -5.89
CA VAL A 869 -12.15 38.12 -4.95
C VAL A 869 -12.11 36.68 -5.44
N GLU A 870 -11.81 35.75 -4.53
CA GLU A 870 -11.88 34.32 -4.82
C GLU A 870 -13.35 33.85 -4.84
N VAL A 871 -13.74 33.19 -5.93
CA VAL A 871 -15.11 32.76 -6.16
C VAL A 871 -15.20 31.26 -6.42
N PRO A 872 -16.36 30.63 -6.18
CA PRO A 872 -16.60 29.24 -6.54
C PRO A 872 -16.30 28.91 -8.00
N TYR A 873 -16.05 27.62 -8.26
CA TYR A 873 -15.92 27.09 -9.61
C TYR A 873 -17.13 27.47 -10.49
N VAL A 874 -16.91 27.75 -11.78
CA VAL A 874 -18.00 28.05 -12.74
C VAL A 874 -18.24 26.86 -13.66
N ARG A 875 -19.43 26.26 -13.62
CA ARG A 875 -19.90 25.25 -14.59
C ARG A 875 -20.68 25.96 -15.69
N TYR A 876 -20.13 25.94 -16.91
CA TYR A 876 -20.76 26.51 -18.10
C TYR A 876 -21.30 25.39 -18.98
N THR A 877 -22.61 25.38 -19.25
CA THR A 877 -23.30 24.26 -19.91
C THR A 877 -23.91 24.71 -21.25
N ILE A 878 -23.47 24.10 -22.36
CA ILE A 878 -23.94 24.39 -23.74
C ILE A 878 -25.04 23.38 -24.17
N ARG A 879 -25.60 22.61 -23.23
CA ARG A 879 -26.67 21.63 -23.49
C ARG A 879 -28.01 22.09 -22.94
#